data_AF-A0A3M6TPP3-F1
#
_entry.id   AF-A0A3M6TPP3-F1
#
_cell.length_a   1.000
_cell.length_b   1.000
_cell.length_c   1.000
_cell.angle_alpha   90.00
_cell.angle_beta   90.00
_cell.angle_gamma   90.00
#
_symmetry.space_group_name_H-M   'P 1'
#
loop_
_entity.id
_entity.type
_entity.pdbx_description
1 polymer ?
#
loop_
_entity_poly.entity_id
_entity_poly.type
_entity_poly.pdbx_seq_one_letter_code
_entity_poly.pdbx_strand_id
1 'polypeptide(L)'
;MTWYPLHDSYGNPEYRTCDVGHQQPNTWLRSNLISVPNKVKKVNITIEYRTVNCTTFRRTNFCREYFDFYVHQSTTLSAPDPLQSKATYEKIAEITLPTLGINAKRHFGFQVKGKFIVLAFHNRGSCSNIHSVTVSYLVCPEITVVSGLVSLPRSVAPVTNSVPVQGGCVTNAIYNKGILSLECKSDGVWNISSLKGRCTCREDTENSGGECKDCPSDKFNDQNGFNCTVIPSAPKIVQVIFINHSALELKWQPPATTGDQTQVFYDVECRKRCEGENDNKCEDISCGSDVIFIPKRDGLNMTCVTAGNLSPFVKYTVKIHARNRVSDLAKRKYGIEANFGEITVGTNGPAHWRDQHRLPLHGPSNRRRNAHHKKMTKLRDSRVVVNEDVAMSSVAERQKVDDFRLDRDQITTVKVLGSGNFSQVSKAVYKPLNSEVAVKSLKGNASKRDLEDMLTELDLMKILKPHPHVVELIGCCIEKDPLLIVLEYLPYGDLLGYLRKSRGIEDAYNTGERRPSSALTEKDLLSFAWMIADGMNYLSTMEIVHRDLAARNVLVGDSKVCKITDFGLARGLKGDIHIRKKQARLPAKWMPPESLFHGKSSTKSDIWSYGIVMWEVFTIGESPYPGVKPKEIAGLLRTGYRMPKPSYISQELYSIMSNCWEEQPEKRPSFQWLCSAVKRLLDDHKTYVNLEVYDGKDYINFDMMMDEEAGPMDHLWSNFLPILILVAGLASSDQEVLIEKPECDSCSWNWTILQTAEPGYTGWYEKGSPPEYLACINNFNVSTSRPNSWLRSDKITVNEAKRLDVTVRYFIADCSSMGKKGENKCVNAIDLYVKQSNQDIIDKSNYPNPLSHTTSYEKIAELGHPTKVKTSKTVPVVIKGKFLFLAFHNNGACSILYSVKVSYNFCPEKTLGNNLLVLPRTAAPANVLEISRVEGRCKENAVQLVSSLHAYCDSRGSWNKTSFEGRCICKEDMENTDGRCQACPNGKYNDEKGFNCTSLPSAPRNTTVAFVNQSVVEITWLLPAETGDHTLVSYDVECLIRKVCINSACLYEPCGDDVAYRPKKQGLEMTHVTLEGLSSKVNYTLRIYARNRVSEVAKRRYGVEGKFEAISVRMKESAAPSMKALKTEENVN
;
A
#
# COMPACT_ATOMS: atom_id res chain seq x y z
N MET A 1 57.21 -3.21 -13.41
CA MET A 1 56.27 -4.00 -14.25
C MET A 1 55.05 -3.17 -14.56
N THR A 2 54.63 -3.11 -15.84
CA THR A 2 53.36 -2.52 -16.24
C THR A 2 52.16 -3.32 -15.72
N TRP A 3 50.94 -2.84 -15.94
CA TRP A 3 49.78 -3.71 -15.87
C TRP A 3 49.90 -4.83 -16.90
N TYR A 4 49.52 -6.06 -16.53
CA TYR A 4 49.55 -7.22 -17.41
C TYR A 4 48.28 -8.05 -17.24
N PRO A 5 47.77 -8.64 -18.35
CA PRO A 5 46.61 -9.52 -18.30
C PRO A 5 46.99 -10.88 -17.67
N LEU A 6 46.07 -11.43 -16.91
CA LEU A 6 46.09 -12.80 -16.39
C LEU A 6 44.70 -13.42 -16.59
N HIS A 7 44.58 -14.70 -16.26
CA HIS A 7 43.28 -15.35 -16.08
C HIS A 7 43.18 -15.86 -14.64
N ASP A 8 41.99 -15.79 -14.06
CA ASP A 8 41.71 -16.38 -12.75
C ASP A 8 41.61 -17.92 -12.84
N SER A 9 41.36 -18.58 -11.70
CA SER A 9 41.21 -20.04 -11.62
C SER A 9 40.02 -20.62 -12.41
N TYR A 10 39.14 -19.77 -12.95
CA TYR A 10 37.97 -20.13 -13.73
C TYR A 10 38.10 -19.70 -15.21
N GLY A 11 39.25 -19.13 -15.60
CA GLY A 11 39.51 -18.67 -16.97
C GLY A 11 38.97 -17.27 -17.30
N ASN A 12 38.55 -16.47 -16.31
CA ASN A 12 38.12 -15.09 -16.55
C ASN A 12 39.34 -14.16 -16.67
N PRO A 13 39.37 -13.22 -17.63
CA PRO A 13 40.48 -12.29 -17.78
C PRO A 13 40.49 -11.22 -16.69
N GLU A 14 41.64 -11.05 -16.02
CA GLU A 14 41.89 -10.03 -15.01
C GLU A 14 43.15 -9.20 -15.34
N TYR A 15 43.26 -8.00 -14.79
CA TYR A 15 44.45 -7.14 -14.95
C TYR A 15 45.17 -6.93 -13.63
N ARG A 16 46.44 -7.35 -13.57
CA ARG A 16 47.26 -7.27 -12.37
C ARG A 16 48.40 -6.27 -12.54
N THR A 17 48.77 -5.63 -11.45
CA THR A 17 49.99 -4.83 -11.30
C THR A 17 50.54 -5.02 -9.89
N CYS A 18 51.86 -5.13 -9.74
CA CYS A 18 52.52 -5.28 -8.45
C CYS A 18 53.95 -4.78 -8.56
N ASP A 19 54.10 -3.46 -8.68
CA ASP A 19 55.40 -2.80 -8.74
C ASP A 19 55.59 -2.00 -7.45
N VAL A 20 56.46 -2.50 -6.57
CA VAL A 20 56.75 -1.92 -5.24
C VAL A 20 58.26 -1.68 -5.06
N GLY A 21 59.01 -1.55 -6.15
CA GLY A 21 60.47 -1.53 -6.17
C GLY A 21 61.16 -0.27 -5.62
N HIS A 22 62.43 -0.10 -5.99
CA HIS A 22 63.31 0.99 -5.51
C HIS A 22 63.11 2.36 -6.20
N GLN A 23 62.24 2.45 -7.20
CA GLN A 23 61.89 3.70 -7.89
C GLN A 23 60.37 3.86 -7.92
N GLN A 24 59.88 5.10 -7.99
CA GLN A 24 58.44 5.37 -8.02
C GLN A 24 57.82 4.87 -9.35
N PRO A 25 56.87 3.91 -9.30
CA PRO A 25 56.20 3.45 -10.51
C PRO A 25 55.31 4.53 -11.14
N ASN A 26 55.16 4.48 -12.46
CA ASN A 26 54.28 5.35 -13.23
C ASN A 26 53.60 4.54 -14.34
N THR A 27 52.74 3.60 -13.98
CA THR A 27 52.18 2.63 -14.94
C THR A 27 50.68 2.87 -15.15
N TRP A 28 50.26 2.87 -16.41
CA TRP A 28 48.89 3.16 -16.82
C TRP A 28 48.26 1.95 -17.51
N LEU A 29 47.00 1.68 -17.20
CA LEU A 29 46.12 0.79 -17.95
C LEU A 29 44.99 1.65 -18.52
N ARG A 30 44.68 1.53 -19.81
CA ARG A 30 43.57 2.27 -20.43
C ARG A 30 42.64 1.35 -21.21
N SER A 31 41.37 1.70 -21.28
CA SER A 31 40.42 1.02 -22.16
C SER A 31 40.65 1.37 -23.63
N ASN A 32 39.98 0.62 -24.50
CA ASN A 32 39.60 1.09 -25.83
C ASN A 32 38.60 2.27 -25.73
N LEU A 33 38.31 2.87 -26.87
CA LEU A 33 37.33 3.96 -26.99
C LEU A 33 35.90 3.41 -26.78
N ILE A 34 35.18 3.91 -25.78
CA ILE A 34 33.81 3.48 -25.46
C ILE A 34 32.82 4.53 -25.98
N SER A 35 31.92 4.11 -26.87
CA SER A 35 30.87 4.97 -27.43
C SER A 35 29.71 5.13 -26.46
N VAL A 36 29.31 6.38 -26.18
CA VAL A 36 28.17 6.71 -25.31
C VAL A 36 27.01 7.24 -26.17
N PRO A 37 25.78 6.70 -26.05
CA PRO A 37 24.64 7.18 -26.85
C PRO A 37 24.31 8.65 -26.56
N ASN A 38 24.01 9.45 -27.59
CA ASN A 38 23.79 10.90 -27.47
C ASN A 38 22.76 11.35 -26.40
N LYS A 39 21.77 10.48 -26.10
CA LYS A 39 20.73 10.70 -25.08
C LYS A 39 21.22 10.45 -23.64
N VAL A 40 22.33 9.73 -23.46
CA VAL A 40 22.92 9.43 -22.15
C VAL A 40 23.78 10.60 -21.69
N LYS A 41 23.42 11.19 -20.55
CA LYS A 41 24.11 12.33 -19.95
C LYS A 41 24.85 12.00 -18.65
N LYS A 42 24.68 10.78 -18.13
CA LYS A 42 25.35 10.25 -16.94
C LYS A 42 25.68 8.78 -17.16
N VAL A 43 26.92 8.41 -16.83
CA VAL A 43 27.42 7.02 -16.91
C VAL A 43 27.91 6.61 -15.53
N ASN A 44 27.60 5.36 -15.17
CA ASN A 44 28.06 4.70 -13.95
C ASN A 44 29.14 3.68 -14.32
N ILE A 45 30.22 3.67 -13.54
CA ILE A 45 31.34 2.73 -13.66
C ILE A 45 31.37 1.90 -12.39
N THR A 46 31.40 0.58 -12.53
CA THR A 46 31.59 -0.36 -11.42
C THR A 46 32.92 -1.06 -11.60
N ILE A 47 33.78 -1.00 -10.58
CA ILE A 47 35.10 -1.63 -10.60
C ILE A 47 35.15 -2.65 -9.47
N GLU A 48 35.46 -3.90 -9.83
CA GLU A 48 35.72 -4.99 -8.91
C GLU A 48 37.22 -5.27 -8.88
N TYR A 49 37.81 -5.20 -7.69
CA TYR A 49 39.26 -5.25 -7.52
C TYR A 49 39.66 -5.84 -6.17
N ARG A 50 40.92 -6.27 -6.08
CA ARG A 50 41.63 -6.59 -4.84
C ARG A 50 42.90 -5.75 -4.79
N THR A 51 43.32 -5.32 -3.61
CA THR A 51 44.63 -4.66 -3.39
C THR A 51 45.27 -5.25 -2.15
N VAL A 52 46.59 -5.44 -2.18
CA VAL A 52 47.38 -6.01 -1.08
C VAL A 52 47.86 -4.88 -0.16
N ASN A 53 47.87 -5.13 1.14
CA ASN A 53 48.35 -4.19 2.15
C ASN A 53 49.89 -4.03 2.08
N CYS A 54 50.40 -2.83 2.31
CA CYS A 54 51.83 -2.55 2.19
C CYS A 54 52.69 -3.22 3.29
N THR A 55 52.10 -3.57 4.44
CA THR A 55 52.80 -4.32 5.52
C THR A 55 53.25 -5.71 5.09
N THR A 56 52.70 -6.26 4.00
CA THR A 56 53.10 -7.57 3.44
C THR A 56 54.49 -7.54 2.79
N PHE A 57 55.05 -6.36 2.48
CA PHE A 57 56.33 -6.21 1.79
C PHE A 57 57.46 -5.75 2.73
N ARG A 58 58.63 -6.39 2.66
CA ARG A 58 59.82 -5.99 3.43
C ARG A 58 60.62 -4.94 2.64
N ARG A 59 60.74 -3.72 3.19
CA ARG A 59 61.53 -2.57 2.68
C ARG A 59 61.15 -2.09 1.26
N THR A 60 60.02 -1.38 1.14
CA THR A 60 59.57 -0.78 -0.13
C THR A 60 59.11 0.68 0.07
N ASN A 61 59.97 1.67 -0.21
CA ASN A 61 59.70 3.10 0.01
C ASN A 61 58.54 3.65 -0.86
N PHE A 62 58.19 2.95 -1.94
CA PHE A 62 57.21 3.38 -2.93
C PHE A 62 55.90 2.59 -2.89
N CYS A 63 55.69 1.69 -1.93
CA CYS A 63 54.42 0.98 -1.81
C CYS A 63 53.25 1.95 -1.54
N ARG A 64 52.10 1.68 -2.16
CA ARG A 64 50.84 2.42 -2.02
C ARG A 64 49.67 1.46 -1.91
N GLU A 65 48.75 1.73 -1.00
CA GLU A 65 47.54 0.91 -0.82
C GLU A 65 46.37 1.42 -1.68
N TYR A 66 46.68 2.12 -2.77
CA TYR A 66 45.69 2.73 -3.66
C TYR A 66 46.21 2.88 -5.11
N PHE A 67 45.28 2.95 -6.06
CA PHE A 67 45.54 3.39 -7.43
C PHE A 67 44.54 4.46 -7.86
N ASP A 68 44.91 5.34 -8.77
CA ASP A 68 44.03 6.41 -9.24
C ASP A 68 43.15 5.91 -10.40
N PHE A 69 41.89 6.35 -10.44
CA PHE A 69 40.98 6.16 -11.57
C PHE A 69 40.68 7.48 -12.28
N TYR A 70 40.85 7.49 -13.60
CA TYR A 70 40.74 8.63 -14.50
C TYR A 70 39.78 8.35 -15.66
N VAL A 71 39.18 9.41 -16.21
CA VAL A 71 38.37 9.35 -17.43
C VAL A 71 38.78 10.47 -18.39
N HIS A 72 38.99 10.13 -19.65
CA HIS A 72 39.04 11.09 -20.75
C HIS A 72 37.70 11.08 -21.50
N GLN A 73 37.25 12.25 -21.96
CA GLN A 73 36.01 12.41 -22.73
C GLN A 73 36.28 13.18 -24.02
N SER A 74 35.79 12.69 -25.16
CA SER A 74 36.01 13.31 -26.48
C SER A 74 34.76 13.28 -27.34
N THR A 75 34.65 14.23 -28.28
CA THR A 75 33.66 14.23 -29.37
C THR A 75 34.18 13.53 -30.64
N THR A 76 35.50 13.34 -30.75
CA THR A 76 36.19 12.68 -31.87
C THR A 76 36.65 11.27 -31.48
N LEU A 77 37.07 10.47 -32.46
CA LEU A 77 37.61 9.11 -32.25
C LEU A 77 39.02 9.08 -31.60
N SER A 78 39.47 10.18 -31.02
CA SER A 78 40.80 10.29 -30.39
C SER A 78 40.83 9.63 -29.00
N ALA A 79 41.84 8.79 -28.77
CA ALA A 79 42.15 8.17 -27.48
C ALA A 79 43.62 8.49 -27.13
N PRO A 80 43.91 9.68 -26.57
CA PRO A 80 45.27 10.14 -26.33
C PRO A 80 46.01 9.29 -25.30
N ASP A 81 47.32 9.11 -25.46
CA ASP A 81 48.15 8.37 -24.50
C ASP A 81 48.25 9.14 -23.16
N PRO A 82 47.84 8.56 -22.01
CA PRO A 82 47.95 9.23 -20.71
C PRO A 82 49.39 9.51 -20.26
N LEU A 83 50.41 8.85 -20.82
CA LEU A 83 51.82 9.17 -20.55
C LEU A 83 52.27 10.47 -21.20
N GLN A 84 51.73 10.79 -22.39
CA GLN A 84 52.09 11.99 -23.16
C GLN A 84 51.13 13.16 -22.91
N SER A 85 49.85 12.86 -22.64
CA SER A 85 48.74 13.82 -22.63
C SER A 85 47.93 13.78 -21.33
N LYS A 86 48.58 13.57 -20.18
CA LYS A 86 47.93 13.41 -18.87
C LYS A 86 46.88 14.49 -18.53
N ALA A 87 47.10 15.74 -18.97
CA ALA A 87 46.17 16.86 -18.72
C ALA A 87 44.77 16.68 -19.36
N THR A 88 44.60 15.76 -20.31
CA THR A 88 43.30 15.48 -20.94
C THR A 88 42.44 14.47 -20.15
N TYR A 89 42.98 13.87 -19.09
CA TYR A 89 42.31 12.88 -18.25
C TYR A 89 41.87 13.49 -16.90
N GLU A 90 40.57 13.45 -16.61
CA GLU A 90 39.95 13.92 -15.36
C GLU A 90 40.10 12.83 -14.27
N LYS A 91 40.71 13.13 -13.11
CA LYS A 91 40.79 12.18 -11.98
C LYS A 91 39.40 12.05 -11.35
N ILE A 92 38.80 10.87 -11.43
CA ILE A 92 37.47 10.59 -10.87
C ILE A 92 37.59 10.14 -9.41
N ALA A 93 38.56 9.29 -9.08
CA ALA A 93 38.71 8.74 -7.74
C ALA A 93 40.14 8.30 -7.42
N GLU A 94 40.41 8.14 -6.13
CA GLU A 94 41.52 7.38 -5.58
C GLU A 94 40.95 6.09 -4.98
N ILE A 95 41.32 4.94 -5.54
CA ILE A 95 40.75 3.63 -5.19
C ILE A 95 41.64 2.99 -4.14
N THR A 96 41.25 3.12 -2.88
CA THR A 96 41.99 2.66 -1.69
C THR A 96 41.76 1.19 -1.36
N LEU A 97 42.57 0.66 -0.44
CA LEU A 97 42.49 -0.70 0.09
C LEU A 97 41.06 -1.06 0.56
N PRO A 98 40.58 -2.27 0.23
CA PRO A 98 39.41 -2.84 0.90
C PRO A 98 39.67 -3.03 2.40
N THR A 99 38.70 -2.68 3.25
CA THR A 99 38.67 -3.22 4.61
C THR A 99 38.75 -4.74 4.55
N LEU A 100 39.69 -5.34 5.28
CA LEU A 100 39.96 -6.78 5.38
C LEU A 100 40.58 -7.47 4.14
N GLY A 101 41.02 -6.76 3.09
CA GLY A 101 41.80 -7.35 1.98
C GLY A 101 41.04 -8.34 1.07
N ILE A 102 39.72 -8.36 1.18
CA ILE A 102 38.79 -9.17 0.35
C ILE A 102 38.59 -8.48 -1.02
N ASN A 103 38.04 -9.19 -2.00
CA ASN A 103 37.57 -8.59 -3.26
C ASN A 103 36.52 -7.50 -2.94
N ALA A 104 36.71 -6.31 -3.50
CA ALA A 104 35.85 -5.15 -3.27
C ALA A 104 35.23 -4.64 -4.57
N LYS A 105 34.02 -4.10 -4.43
CA LYS A 105 33.25 -3.48 -5.52
C LYS A 105 33.05 -2.01 -5.20
N ARG A 106 33.43 -1.12 -6.13
CA ARG A 106 33.23 0.33 -6.01
C ARG A 106 32.43 0.84 -7.19
N HIS A 107 31.56 1.80 -6.92
CA HIS A 107 30.70 2.43 -7.91
C HIS A 107 31.04 3.91 -8.02
N PHE A 108 31.19 4.39 -9.25
CA PHE A 108 31.46 5.78 -9.58
C PHE A 108 30.44 6.24 -10.61
N GLY A 109 30.07 7.52 -10.60
CA GLY A 109 29.15 8.09 -11.60
C GLY A 109 29.59 9.49 -11.99
N PHE A 110 29.62 9.78 -13.28
CA PHE A 110 30.03 11.09 -13.80
C PHE A 110 29.14 11.56 -14.96
N GLN A 111 29.14 12.87 -15.20
CA GLN A 111 28.40 13.48 -16.29
C GLN A 111 29.16 13.39 -17.62
N VAL A 112 28.43 13.07 -18.68
CA VAL A 112 28.97 12.84 -20.02
C VAL A 112 28.97 14.16 -20.80
N LYS A 113 30.18 14.65 -21.08
CA LYS A 113 30.50 15.87 -21.84
C LYS A 113 30.80 15.57 -23.32
N GLY A 114 31.29 14.36 -23.63
CA GLY A 114 31.67 13.92 -24.98
C GLY A 114 30.77 12.81 -25.56
N LYS A 115 31.07 12.36 -26.78
CA LYS A 115 30.43 11.18 -27.41
C LYS A 115 31.16 9.87 -27.06
N PHE A 116 32.45 9.97 -26.76
CA PHE A 116 33.33 8.87 -26.47
C PHE A 116 34.01 9.06 -25.11
N ILE A 117 34.19 7.98 -24.37
CA ILE A 117 34.94 7.96 -23.11
C ILE A 117 36.07 6.94 -23.18
N VAL A 118 37.17 7.23 -22.48
CA VAL A 118 38.28 6.29 -22.25
C VAL A 118 38.52 6.22 -20.74
N LEU A 119 38.49 5.01 -20.20
CA LEU A 119 38.80 4.75 -18.79
C LEU A 119 40.31 4.55 -18.66
N ALA A 120 40.92 5.11 -17.61
CA ALA A 120 42.34 4.92 -17.33
C ALA A 120 42.62 4.73 -15.83
N PHE A 121 43.55 3.83 -15.53
CA PHE A 121 43.97 3.48 -14.17
C PHE A 121 45.47 3.76 -14.03
N HIS A 122 45.84 4.65 -13.10
CA HIS A 122 47.23 5.02 -12.86
C HIS A 122 47.71 4.37 -11.57
N ASN A 123 48.69 3.47 -11.69
CA ASN A 123 49.37 2.88 -10.55
C ASN A 123 50.69 3.62 -10.26
N ARG A 124 50.90 3.95 -8.98
CA ARG A 124 52.11 4.61 -8.45
C ARG A 124 52.81 3.81 -7.35
N GLY A 125 52.51 2.52 -7.21
CA GLY A 125 53.10 1.67 -6.17
C GLY A 125 52.18 0.64 -5.52
N SER A 126 50.98 0.40 -6.03
CA SER A 126 50.08 -0.62 -5.51
C SER A 126 50.31 -1.99 -6.11
N CYS A 127 50.04 -3.00 -5.29
CA CYS A 127 49.87 -4.38 -5.72
C CYS A 127 48.36 -4.65 -5.80
N SER A 128 47.80 -4.47 -6.99
CA SER A 128 46.36 -4.44 -7.25
C SER A 128 45.98 -5.35 -8.41
N ASN A 129 44.78 -5.91 -8.33
CA ASN A 129 44.19 -6.78 -9.33
C ASN A 129 42.77 -6.29 -9.64
N ILE A 130 42.45 -6.04 -10.91
CA ILE A 130 41.13 -5.62 -11.37
C ILE A 130 40.48 -6.83 -12.04
N HIS A 131 39.41 -7.35 -11.43
CA HIS A 131 38.67 -8.52 -11.90
C HIS A 131 37.60 -8.15 -12.92
N SER A 132 36.88 -7.04 -12.71
CA SER A 132 35.84 -6.59 -13.65
C SER A 132 35.69 -5.06 -13.66
N VAL A 133 35.38 -4.51 -14.83
CA VAL A 133 35.00 -3.10 -15.01
C VAL A 133 33.72 -3.05 -15.84
N THR A 134 32.60 -2.68 -15.21
CA THR A 134 31.30 -2.55 -15.88
C THR A 134 30.97 -1.09 -16.13
N VAL A 135 30.66 -0.75 -17.39
CA VAL A 135 30.14 0.55 -17.79
C VAL A 135 28.64 0.43 -18.00
N SER A 136 27.83 1.22 -17.30
CA SER A 136 26.38 1.20 -17.40
C SER A 136 25.77 2.61 -17.36
N TYR A 137 24.51 2.72 -17.78
CA TYR A 137 23.71 3.92 -17.61
C TYR A 137 22.29 3.51 -17.22
N LEU A 138 21.60 4.38 -16.48
CA LEU A 138 20.26 4.09 -16.01
C LEU A 138 19.23 4.42 -17.09
N VAL A 139 18.23 3.56 -17.18
CA VAL A 139 17.07 3.71 -18.06
C VAL A 139 15.83 3.41 -17.23
N CYS A 140 14.76 4.17 -17.46
CA CYS A 140 13.44 3.71 -17.10
C CYS A 140 13.05 2.61 -18.11
N PRO A 141 12.72 1.38 -17.64
CA PRO A 141 12.47 0.25 -18.53
C PRO A 141 11.24 0.49 -19.40
N GLU A 142 11.10 -0.25 -20.49
CA GLU A 142 9.81 -0.32 -21.18
C GLU A 142 8.81 -1.00 -20.24
N ILE A 143 7.67 -0.36 -19.99
CA ILE A 143 6.63 -0.89 -19.11
C ILE A 143 5.25 -0.70 -19.73
N THR A 144 4.37 -1.65 -19.42
CA THR A 144 2.94 -1.50 -19.61
C THR A 144 2.28 -1.34 -18.24
N VAL A 145 1.63 -0.21 -18.00
CA VAL A 145 0.87 0.03 -16.77
C VAL A 145 -0.44 -0.75 -16.86
N VAL A 146 -0.46 -1.96 -16.30
CA VAL A 146 -1.54 -2.95 -16.44
C VAL A 146 -2.93 -2.37 -16.15
N SER A 147 -3.10 -1.60 -15.08
CA SER A 147 -4.39 -0.99 -14.68
C SER A 147 -4.84 0.18 -15.57
N GLY A 148 -3.90 0.76 -16.33
CA GLY A 148 -4.12 1.89 -17.23
C GLY A 148 -4.11 1.52 -18.72
N LEU A 149 -3.66 0.31 -19.09
CA LEU A 149 -3.46 -0.13 -20.48
C LEU A 149 -2.57 0.82 -21.30
N VAL A 150 -1.58 1.44 -20.64
CA VAL A 150 -0.62 2.39 -21.23
C VAL A 150 0.75 1.73 -21.36
N SER A 151 1.27 1.66 -22.58
CA SER A 151 2.67 1.30 -22.84
C SER A 151 3.54 2.56 -22.85
N LEU A 152 4.70 2.48 -22.19
CA LEU A 152 5.72 3.53 -22.18
C LEU A 152 7.05 3.00 -22.71
N PRO A 153 7.70 3.72 -23.64
CA PRO A 153 8.94 3.27 -24.26
C PRO A 153 10.11 3.33 -23.28
N ARG A 154 11.06 2.40 -23.43
CA ARG A 154 12.35 2.42 -22.71
C ARG A 154 13.03 3.77 -22.88
N SER A 155 13.27 4.47 -21.77
CA SER A 155 13.70 5.87 -21.76
C SER A 155 14.96 6.06 -20.94
N VAL A 156 15.86 6.94 -21.37
CA VAL A 156 17.12 7.21 -20.65
C VAL A 156 16.83 8.07 -19.42
N ALA A 157 17.38 7.69 -18.26
CA ALA A 157 17.17 8.44 -17.02
C ALA A 157 17.84 9.83 -17.08
N PRO A 158 17.17 10.90 -16.59
CA PRO A 158 17.74 12.24 -16.55
C PRO A 158 18.90 12.37 -15.54
N VAL A 159 19.70 13.43 -15.67
CA VAL A 159 20.85 13.67 -14.78
C VAL A 159 20.43 14.04 -13.35
N THR A 160 19.35 14.81 -13.25
CA THR A 160 18.72 15.31 -12.01
C THR A 160 17.21 15.42 -12.22
N ASN A 161 16.44 15.30 -11.15
CA ASN A 161 14.97 15.36 -11.12
C ASN A 161 14.30 14.22 -11.93
N SER A 162 13.05 14.43 -12.36
CA SER A 162 12.28 13.54 -13.20
C SER A 162 11.88 14.24 -14.51
N VAL A 163 11.66 13.48 -15.59
CA VAL A 163 11.25 14.01 -16.90
C VAL A 163 10.00 13.27 -17.38
N PRO A 164 8.92 13.96 -17.78
CA PRO A 164 7.74 13.31 -18.32
C PRO A 164 8.04 12.65 -19.67
N VAL A 165 7.70 11.37 -19.79
CA VAL A 165 7.73 10.60 -21.03
C VAL A 165 6.30 10.27 -21.41
N GLN A 166 5.96 10.56 -22.67
CA GLN A 166 4.67 10.22 -23.24
C GLN A 166 4.63 8.75 -23.64
N GLY A 167 3.58 8.05 -23.19
CA GLY A 167 3.21 6.71 -23.61
C GLY A 167 2.02 6.72 -24.57
N GLY A 168 1.56 5.53 -24.93
CA GLY A 168 0.38 5.32 -25.77
C GLY A 168 -0.47 4.16 -25.24
N CYS A 169 -1.69 4.02 -25.76
CA CYS A 169 -2.50 2.83 -25.49
C CYS A 169 -1.85 1.58 -26.08
N VAL A 170 -1.95 0.45 -25.39
CA VAL A 170 -1.55 -0.85 -25.94
C VAL A 170 -2.40 -1.25 -27.16
N THR A 171 -1.91 -2.18 -27.97
CA THR A 171 -2.66 -2.75 -29.09
C THR A 171 -4.04 -3.25 -28.63
N ASN A 172 -5.07 -3.01 -29.44
CA ASN A 172 -6.48 -3.28 -29.15
C ASN A 172 -7.08 -2.54 -27.92
N ALA A 173 -6.35 -1.61 -27.31
CA ALA A 173 -6.94 -0.59 -26.44
C ALA A 173 -7.27 0.70 -27.20
N ILE A 174 -8.26 1.42 -26.71
CA ILE A 174 -8.66 2.76 -27.13
C ILE A 174 -8.42 3.75 -25.99
N TYR A 175 -8.14 5.00 -26.35
CA TYR A 175 -8.01 6.07 -25.37
C TYR A 175 -9.36 6.33 -24.70
N ASN A 176 -9.36 6.40 -23.36
CA ASN A 176 -10.56 6.69 -22.58
C ASN A 176 -10.51 8.13 -22.04
N LYS A 177 -9.52 8.46 -21.19
CA LYS A 177 -9.37 9.80 -20.59
C LYS A 177 -7.98 10.08 -20.04
N GLY A 178 -7.65 11.36 -19.89
CA GLY A 178 -6.48 11.88 -19.15
C GLY A 178 -5.15 11.89 -19.93
N ILE A 179 -4.05 12.25 -19.27
CA ILE A 179 -2.73 12.34 -19.93
C ILE A 179 -1.97 11.01 -19.78
N LEU A 180 -1.61 10.40 -20.91
CA LEU A 180 -0.85 9.14 -20.96
C LEU A 180 0.67 9.39 -20.83
N SER A 181 1.12 9.95 -19.71
CA SER A 181 2.55 10.19 -19.45
C SER A 181 2.96 9.78 -18.04
N LEU A 182 4.18 9.28 -17.89
CA LEU A 182 4.83 9.06 -16.59
C LEU A 182 6.12 9.85 -16.51
N GLU A 183 6.50 10.27 -15.31
CA GLU A 183 7.84 10.81 -15.08
C GLU A 183 8.88 9.69 -14.92
N CYS A 184 9.92 9.72 -15.76
CA CYS A 184 11.14 8.93 -15.59
C CYS A 184 12.10 9.67 -14.65
N LYS A 185 12.43 9.07 -13.50
CA LYS A 185 13.34 9.66 -12.49
C LYS A 185 14.81 9.39 -12.81
N SER A 186 15.71 10.21 -12.26
CA SER A 186 17.17 10.10 -12.44
C SER A 186 17.82 8.82 -11.89
N ASP A 187 17.08 8.02 -11.11
CA ASP A 187 17.46 6.69 -10.62
C ASP A 187 17.03 5.54 -11.57
N GLY A 188 16.34 5.85 -12.68
CA GLY A 188 15.81 4.85 -13.61
C GLY A 188 14.45 4.29 -13.21
N VAL A 189 13.77 4.87 -12.22
CA VAL A 189 12.44 4.40 -11.76
C VAL A 189 11.33 5.27 -12.34
N TRP A 190 10.24 4.63 -12.77
CA TRP A 190 9.02 5.34 -13.18
C TRP A 190 8.25 5.85 -11.95
N ASN A 191 7.83 7.11 -11.98
CA ASN A 191 6.92 7.67 -10.98
C ASN A 191 5.47 7.25 -11.28
N ILE A 192 5.08 6.00 -11.01
CA ILE A 192 3.78 5.44 -11.43
C ILE A 192 2.57 6.29 -10.97
N SER A 193 2.66 6.95 -9.81
CA SER A 193 1.61 7.86 -9.30
C SER A 193 1.40 9.13 -10.14
N SER A 194 2.27 9.42 -11.11
CA SER A 194 2.11 10.52 -12.05
C SER A 194 1.17 10.22 -13.22
N LEU A 195 0.75 8.96 -13.43
CA LEU A 195 -0.16 8.62 -14.53
C LEU A 195 -1.56 9.17 -14.27
N LYS A 196 -1.95 10.17 -15.06
CA LYS A 196 -3.28 10.82 -14.96
C LYS A 196 -4.26 10.39 -16.05
N GLY A 197 -3.97 9.33 -16.80
CA GLY A 197 -4.83 8.84 -17.89
C GLY A 197 -4.89 7.32 -18.00
N ARG A 198 -5.94 6.82 -18.67
CA ARG A 198 -6.18 5.39 -18.92
C ARG A 198 -6.70 5.14 -20.33
N CYS A 199 -6.45 3.94 -20.82
CA CYS A 199 -7.04 3.33 -21.99
C CYS A 199 -7.99 2.19 -21.56
N THR A 200 -8.88 1.76 -22.44
CA THR A 200 -9.80 0.62 -22.26
C THR A 200 -9.71 -0.32 -23.44
N CYS A 201 -9.88 -1.62 -23.20
CA CYS A 201 -9.93 -2.61 -24.29
C CYS A 201 -11.17 -2.41 -25.17
N ARG A 202 -11.04 -2.76 -26.46
CA ARG A 202 -12.13 -2.74 -27.44
C ARG A 202 -13.17 -3.82 -27.15
N GLU A 203 -14.28 -3.76 -27.88
CA GLU A 203 -15.38 -4.72 -27.80
C GLU A 203 -14.86 -6.15 -27.96
N ASP A 204 -15.38 -7.04 -27.12
CA ASP A 204 -14.97 -8.45 -27.07
C ASP A 204 -13.46 -8.68 -26.89
N THR A 205 -12.76 -7.74 -26.24
CA THR A 205 -11.38 -7.93 -25.76
C THR A 205 -11.25 -7.59 -24.27
N GLU A 206 -10.44 -8.34 -23.52
CA GLU A 206 -10.16 -8.11 -22.09
C GLU A 206 -8.68 -7.83 -21.78
N ASN A 207 -8.45 -7.15 -20.65
CA ASN A 207 -7.12 -6.88 -20.12
C ASN A 207 -6.50 -8.15 -19.53
N SER A 208 -5.66 -8.80 -20.33
CA SER A 208 -4.93 -10.00 -19.96
C SER A 208 -3.49 -9.66 -19.57
N GLY A 209 -3.33 -9.05 -18.39
CA GLY A 209 -2.02 -8.71 -17.82
C GLY A 209 -1.32 -7.51 -18.48
N GLY A 210 -2.09 -6.56 -18.99
CA GLY A 210 -1.61 -5.36 -19.68
C GLY A 210 -1.82 -5.38 -21.19
N GLU A 211 -2.24 -6.49 -21.77
CA GLU A 211 -2.55 -6.63 -23.20
C GLU A 211 -4.06 -6.81 -23.40
N CYS A 212 -4.66 -6.17 -24.40
CA CYS A 212 -6.06 -6.43 -24.78
C CYS A 212 -6.13 -7.63 -25.72
N LYS A 213 -6.70 -8.74 -25.24
CA LYS A 213 -6.85 -10.01 -25.97
C LYS A 213 -8.32 -10.35 -26.17
N ASP A 214 -8.62 -11.00 -27.28
CA ASP A 214 -9.99 -11.42 -27.60
C ASP A 214 -10.60 -12.27 -26.49
N CYS A 215 -11.91 -12.10 -26.25
CA CYS A 215 -12.63 -12.85 -25.24
C CYS A 215 -12.54 -14.36 -25.51
N PRO A 216 -12.34 -15.19 -24.46
CA PRO A 216 -12.55 -16.64 -24.58
C PRO A 216 -13.95 -16.97 -25.09
N SER A 217 -14.11 -18.13 -25.74
CA SER A 217 -15.41 -18.62 -26.23
C SER A 217 -16.52 -18.51 -25.18
N ASP A 218 -17.71 -18.12 -25.65
CA ASP A 218 -18.93 -17.90 -24.86
C ASP A 218 -18.84 -16.78 -23.80
N LYS A 219 -17.83 -15.89 -23.92
CA LYS A 219 -17.71 -14.65 -23.16
C LYS A 219 -17.70 -13.42 -24.05
N PHE A 220 -18.13 -12.30 -23.49
CA PHE A 220 -18.36 -11.05 -24.20
C PHE A 220 -17.80 -9.86 -23.41
N ASN A 221 -17.49 -8.75 -24.08
CA ASN A 221 -17.12 -7.51 -23.39
C ASN A 221 -17.67 -6.25 -24.08
N ASP A 222 -18.38 -5.43 -23.30
CA ASP A 222 -19.15 -4.24 -23.71
C ASP A 222 -18.36 -2.93 -23.66
N GLN A 223 -17.02 -2.99 -23.79
CA GLN A 223 -16.08 -1.85 -23.72
C GLN A 223 -16.04 -1.07 -22.40
N ASN A 224 -16.83 -1.44 -21.38
CA ASN A 224 -16.94 -0.70 -20.12
C ASN A 224 -15.70 -0.79 -19.19
N GLY A 225 -14.58 -1.35 -19.66
CA GLY A 225 -13.33 -1.46 -18.91
C GLY A 225 -13.25 -2.64 -17.92
N PHE A 226 -14.27 -3.51 -17.92
CA PHE A 226 -14.30 -4.77 -17.18
C PHE A 226 -13.70 -5.93 -18.01
N ASN A 227 -13.59 -7.11 -17.39
CA ASN A 227 -13.11 -8.33 -18.06
C ASN A 227 -14.22 -8.99 -18.91
N CYS A 228 -13.90 -10.01 -19.70
CA CYS A 228 -14.90 -10.76 -20.45
C CYS A 228 -15.75 -11.64 -19.51
N THR A 229 -17.07 -11.57 -19.69
CA THR A 229 -18.04 -12.27 -18.84
C THR A 229 -19.03 -13.08 -19.66
N VAL A 230 -19.66 -14.08 -19.04
CA VAL A 230 -20.69 -14.93 -19.67
C VAL A 230 -22.07 -14.31 -19.51
N ILE A 231 -23.02 -14.67 -20.38
CA ILE A 231 -24.44 -14.42 -20.11
C ILE A 231 -24.91 -15.27 -18.91
N PRO A 232 -25.93 -14.84 -18.13
CA PRO A 232 -26.39 -15.61 -16.98
C PRO A 232 -27.01 -16.94 -17.40
N SER A 233 -26.93 -17.97 -16.55
CA SER A 233 -27.68 -19.21 -16.73
C SER A 233 -29.18 -18.99 -16.48
N ALA A 234 -30.02 -19.99 -16.72
CA ALA A 234 -31.42 -19.92 -16.30
C ALA A 234 -31.55 -19.77 -14.76
N PRO A 235 -32.50 -18.97 -14.25
CA PRO A 235 -32.88 -18.96 -12.85
C PRO A 235 -33.58 -20.27 -12.46
N LYS A 236 -33.41 -20.71 -11.21
CA LYS A 236 -34.07 -21.92 -10.70
C LYS A 236 -35.39 -21.53 -10.03
N ILE A 237 -36.52 -21.85 -10.65
CA ILE A 237 -37.83 -21.65 -10.03
C ILE A 237 -37.96 -22.64 -8.86
N VAL A 238 -38.26 -22.12 -7.67
CA VAL A 238 -38.28 -22.90 -6.42
C VAL A 238 -39.70 -23.13 -5.92
N GLN A 239 -40.57 -22.12 -6.04
CA GLN A 239 -41.89 -22.17 -5.44
C GLN A 239 -42.92 -21.39 -6.26
N VAL A 240 -44.12 -21.96 -6.35
CA VAL A 240 -45.34 -21.27 -6.74
C VAL A 240 -46.27 -21.31 -5.54
N ILE A 241 -46.72 -20.15 -5.07
CA ILE A 241 -47.66 -20.03 -3.96
C ILE A 241 -48.95 -19.43 -4.51
N PHE A 242 -50.04 -20.20 -4.52
CA PHE A 242 -51.35 -19.65 -4.86
C PHE A 242 -51.82 -18.75 -3.71
N ILE A 243 -51.95 -17.45 -3.97
CA ILE A 243 -52.49 -16.48 -3.02
C ILE A 243 -54.03 -16.62 -2.98
N ASN A 244 -54.64 -16.80 -4.16
CA ASN A 244 -56.05 -17.12 -4.33
C ASN A 244 -56.30 -17.69 -5.74
N HIS A 245 -57.57 -17.92 -6.12
CA HIS A 245 -57.94 -18.49 -7.43
C HIS A 245 -57.59 -17.62 -8.66
N SER A 246 -57.20 -16.36 -8.48
CA SER A 246 -56.82 -15.42 -9.54
C SER A 246 -55.45 -14.75 -9.33
N ALA A 247 -54.66 -15.18 -8.34
CA ALA A 247 -53.34 -14.63 -8.07
C ALA A 247 -52.37 -15.68 -7.47
N LEU A 248 -51.13 -15.65 -7.95
CA LEU A 248 -50.04 -16.52 -7.50
C LEU A 248 -48.73 -15.74 -7.37
N GLU A 249 -47.92 -16.15 -6.41
CA GLU A 249 -46.56 -15.67 -6.19
C GLU A 249 -45.57 -16.67 -6.79
N LEU A 250 -44.66 -16.19 -7.62
CA LEU A 250 -43.54 -16.96 -8.18
C LEU A 250 -42.27 -16.58 -7.43
N LYS A 251 -41.60 -17.56 -6.82
CA LYS A 251 -40.30 -17.40 -6.16
C LYS A 251 -39.25 -18.28 -6.83
N TRP A 252 -38.14 -17.66 -7.20
CA TRP A 252 -36.97 -18.33 -7.78
C TRP A 252 -35.70 -18.05 -6.98
N GLN A 253 -34.67 -18.83 -7.26
CA GLN A 253 -33.30 -18.56 -6.86
C GLN A 253 -32.54 -17.89 -8.02
N PRO A 254 -31.53 -17.07 -7.71
CA PRO A 254 -30.60 -16.55 -8.71
C PRO A 254 -29.99 -17.67 -9.57
N PRO A 255 -29.59 -17.36 -10.82
CA PRO A 255 -28.97 -18.33 -11.70
C PRO A 255 -27.63 -18.79 -11.14
N ALA A 256 -27.32 -20.08 -11.31
CA ALA A 256 -26.09 -20.69 -10.79
C ALA A 256 -24.81 -20.05 -11.37
N THR A 257 -24.91 -19.51 -12.58
CA THR A 257 -23.88 -18.69 -13.21
C THR A 257 -24.45 -17.30 -13.49
N THR A 258 -23.94 -16.27 -12.82
CA THR A 258 -24.37 -14.86 -13.01
C THR A 258 -23.45 -14.09 -13.97
N GLY A 259 -22.20 -14.53 -14.11
CA GLY A 259 -21.12 -13.78 -14.75
C GLY A 259 -20.08 -13.33 -13.72
N ASP A 260 -19.75 -12.05 -13.75
CA ASP A 260 -18.61 -11.40 -13.08
C ASP A 260 -19.05 -10.45 -11.95
N GLN A 261 -20.00 -10.90 -11.12
CA GLN A 261 -20.56 -10.15 -9.99
C GLN A 261 -21.39 -8.91 -10.37
N THR A 262 -21.76 -8.77 -11.65
CA THR A 262 -22.74 -7.77 -12.10
C THR A 262 -24.14 -8.11 -11.58
N GLN A 263 -24.94 -7.08 -11.29
CA GLN A 263 -26.32 -7.25 -10.85
C GLN A 263 -27.13 -7.94 -11.96
N VAL A 264 -27.62 -9.16 -11.68
CA VAL A 264 -28.52 -9.87 -12.59
C VAL A 264 -29.92 -9.30 -12.45
N PHE A 265 -30.50 -8.91 -13.59
CA PHE A 265 -31.88 -8.45 -13.68
C PHE A 265 -32.75 -9.49 -14.39
N TYR A 266 -34.01 -9.58 -14.00
CA TYR A 266 -34.96 -10.56 -14.55
C TYR A 266 -36.08 -9.90 -15.34
N ASP A 267 -36.37 -10.47 -16.51
CA ASP A 267 -37.53 -10.12 -17.33
C ASP A 267 -38.49 -11.31 -17.39
N VAL A 268 -39.77 -11.07 -17.11
CA VAL A 268 -40.81 -12.10 -16.98
C VAL A 268 -41.77 -12.03 -18.15
N GLU A 269 -41.68 -13.00 -19.05
CA GLU A 269 -42.62 -13.24 -20.14
C GLU A 269 -43.77 -14.14 -19.65
N CYS A 270 -45.01 -13.84 -20.07
CA CYS A 270 -46.20 -14.60 -19.72
C CYS A 270 -46.97 -14.93 -21.00
N ARG A 271 -47.37 -16.19 -21.15
CA ARG A 271 -48.26 -16.68 -22.22
C ARG A 271 -49.43 -17.49 -21.64
N LYS A 272 -50.53 -17.55 -22.38
CA LYS A 272 -51.69 -18.41 -22.13
C LYS A 272 -51.97 -19.26 -23.37
N ARG A 273 -52.40 -20.51 -23.16
CA ARG A 273 -52.79 -21.40 -24.26
C ARG A 273 -54.08 -20.88 -24.91
N CYS A 274 -54.23 -21.07 -26.21
CA CYS A 274 -55.46 -20.73 -26.93
C CYS A 274 -56.69 -21.50 -26.43
N GLU A 275 -57.86 -20.89 -26.58
CA GLU A 275 -59.15 -21.58 -26.58
C GLU A 275 -59.69 -21.62 -28.02
N GLY A 276 -59.77 -22.81 -28.61
CA GLY A 276 -60.28 -23.02 -29.97
C GLY A 276 -60.17 -24.47 -30.45
N GLU A 277 -61.23 -24.99 -31.09
CA GLU A 277 -61.43 -26.44 -31.36
C GLU A 277 -60.55 -27.06 -32.48
N ASN A 278 -59.44 -26.43 -32.89
CA ASN A 278 -58.55 -26.95 -33.94
C ASN A 278 -57.10 -27.08 -33.44
N ASP A 279 -56.82 -28.20 -32.78
CA ASP A 279 -55.60 -28.50 -31.99
C ASP A 279 -54.29 -28.66 -32.81
N ASN A 280 -54.26 -28.23 -34.08
CA ASN A 280 -53.10 -28.33 -34.98
C ASN A 280 -52.54 -26.96 -35.48
N LYS A 281 -53.13 -25.82 -35.06
CA LYS A 281 -52.57 -24.48 -35.32
C LYS A 281 -52.88 -23.52 -34.18
N CYS A 282 -52.26 -23.73 -33.01
CA CYS A 282 -52.23 -22.69 -31.99
C CYS A 282 -50.85 -22.46 -31.39
N GLU A 283 -50.38 -21.22 -31.55
CA GLU A 283 -49.22 -20.68 -30.86
C GLU A 283 -49.69 -20.03 -29.55
N ASP A 284 -48.95 -20.22 -28.45
CA ASP A 284 -49.33 -19.65 -27.16
C ASP A 284 -49.35 -18.12 -27.21
N ILE A 285 -50.52 -17.55 -26.90
CA ILE A 285 -50.80 -16.11 -26.97
C ILE A 285 -50.15 -15.44 -25.75
N SER A 286 -49.51 -14.29 -25.93
CA SER A 286 -49.03 -13.49 -24.79
C SER A 286 -50.16 -13.17 -23.82
N CYS A 287 -49.87 -13.14 -22.51
CA CYS A 287 -50.84 -12.73 -21.52
C CYS A 287 -51.30 -11.29 -21.81
N GLY A 288 -52.62 -11.08 -21.81
CA GLY A 288 -53.20 -9.76 -22.02
C GLY A 288 -52.78 -8.78 -20.94
N SER A 289 -53.00 -7.49 -21.20
CA SER A 289 -52.81 -6.38 -20.24
C SER A 289 -53.52 -6.57 -18.90
N ASP A 290 -54.50 -7.47 -18.87
CA ASP A 290 -55.30 -7.82 -17.71
C ASP A 290 -54.48 -8.54 -16.63
N VAL A 291 -53.43 -9.27 -16.99
CA VAL A 291 -52.56 -9.98 -16.02
C VAL A 291 -51.52 -9.02 -15.46
N ILE A 292 -51.60 -8.76 -14.16
CA ILE A 292 -50.79 -7.76 -13.46
C ILE A 292 -49.61 -8.43 -12.77
N PHE A 293 -48.40 -7.89 -12.95
CA PHE A 293 -47.18 -8.33 -12.27
C PHE A 293 -46.71 -7.31 -11.24
N ILE A 294 -46.46 -7.76 -10.01
CA ILE A 294 -45.99 -6.96 -8.88
C ILE A 294 -44.72 -7.61 -8.29
N PRO A 295 -43.53 -6.98 -8.39
CA PRO A 295 -43.24 -5.73 -9.10
C PRO A 295 -43.37 -5.88 -10.62
N LYS A 296 -43.20 -4.77 -11.36
CA LYS A 296 -43.28 -4.77 -12.83
C LYS A 296 -42.36 -5.84 -13.44
N ARG A 297 -42.90 -6.62 -14.39
CA ARG A 297 -42.28 -7.79 -15.00
C ARG A 297 -40.89 -7.61 -15.67
N ASP A 298 -40.46 -6.40 -16.00
CA ASP A 298 -39.20 -6.13 -16.70
C ASP A 298 -38.17 -5.45 -15.76
N GLY A 299 -36.91 -5.87 -15.81
CA GLY A 299 -35.81 -5.25 -15.04
C GLY A 299 -35.83 -5.55 -13.54
N LEU A 300 -36.43 -6.65 -13.10
CA LEU A 300 -36.53 -7.04 -11.69
C LEU A 300 -35.14 -7.29 -11.09
N ASN A 301 -34.83 -6.64 -9.97
CA ASN A 301 -33.61 -6.86 -9.19
C ASN A 301 -33.79 -7.84 -8.01
N MET A 302 -34.96 -8.48 -7.92
CA MET A 302 -35.35 -9.43 -6.88
C MET A 302 -35.84 -10.75 -7.50
N THR A 303 -35.87 -11.82 -6.72
CA THR A 303 -36.22 -13.18 -7.20
C THR A 303 -37.64 -13.63 -6.84
N CYS A 304 -38.57 -12.66 -6.82
CA CYS A 304 -39.98 -12.87 -6.56
C CYS A 304 -40.84 -11.97 -7.45
N VAL A 305 -41.98 -12.47 -7.94
CA VAL A 305 -43.03 -11.66 -8.55
C VAL A 305 -44.40 -12.28 -8.29
N THR A 306 -45.38 -11.44 -7.96
CA THR A 306 -46.79 -11.84 -7.88
C THR A 306 -47.47 -11.58 -9.21
N ALA A 307 -48.06 -12.61 -9.81
CA ALA A 307 -48.93 -12.52 -10.97
C ALA A 307 -50.40 -12.57 -10.52
N GLY A 308 -51.16 -11.51 -10.77
CA GLY A 308 -52.55 -11.34 -10.36
C GLY A 308 -53.50 -11.10 -11.53
N ASN A 309 -54.80 -11.20 -11.25
CA ASN A 309 -55.90 -11.13 -12.21
C ASN A 309 -55.81 -12.21 -13.31
N LEU A 310 -55.44 -13.41 -12.90
CA LEU A 310 -55.44 -14.62 -13.73
C LEU A 310 -56.87 -15.17 -13.84
N SER A 311 -57.28 -15.51 -15.06
CA SER A 311 -58.57 -16.16 -15.33
C SER A 311 -58.60 -17.56 -14.69
N PRO A 312 -59.70 -17.94 -13.99
CA PRO A 312 -59.90 -19.30 -13.51
C PRO A 312 -59.91 -20.33 -14.65
N PHE A 313 -59.49 -21.56 -14.36
CA PHE A 313 -59.39 -22.71 -15.27
C PHE A 313 -58.42 -22.58 -16.45
N VAL A 314 -57.69 -21.47 -16.57
CA VAL A 314 -56.71 -21.23 -17.64
C VAL A 314 -55.31 -21.72 -17.23
N LYS A 315 -54.56 -22.26 -18.20
CA LYS A 315 -53.14 -22.59 -18.06
C LYS A 315 -52.27 -21.44 -18.57
N TYR A 316 -51.41 -20.95 -17.69
CA TYR A 316 -50.43 -19.90 -17.97
C TYR A 316 -49.03 -20.49 -17.97
N THR A 317 -48.22 -20.11 -18.96
CA THR A 317 -46.79 -20.44 -19.02
C THR A 317 -46.00 -19.15 -18.80
N VAL A 318 -45.15 -19.14 -17.78
CA VAL A 318 -44.33 -17.99 -17.39
C VAL A 318 -42.86 -18.34 -17.56
N LYS A 319 -42.13 -17.49 -18.28
CA LYS A 319 -40.68 -17.58 -18.49
C LYS A 319 -39.99 -16.41 -17.79
N ILE A 320 -38.95 -16.70 -17.03
CA ILE A 320 -38.17 -15.71 -16.29
C ILE A 320 -36.76 -15.72 -16.87
N HIS A 321 -36.45 -14.73 -17.71
CA HIS A 321 -35.14 -14.54 -18.32
C HIS A 321 -34.18 -13.89 -17.33
N ALA A 322 -32.95 -14.38 -17.22
CA ALA A 322 -31.88 -13.74 -16.45
C ALA A 322 -30.92 -12.98 -17.38
N ARG A 323 -30.65 -11.70 -17.08
CA ARG A 323 -29.83 -10.80 -17.89
C ARG A 323 -28.76 -10.08 -17.07
N ASN A 324 -27.70 -9.66 -17.75
CA ASN A 324 -26.58 -8.87 -17.21
C ASN A 324 -26.04 -7.89 -18.27
N ARG A 325 -24.98 -7.12 -17.94
CA ARG A 325 -24.43 -6.06 -18.81
C ARG A 325 -24.12 -6.49 -20.26
N VAL A 326 -23.68 -7.73 -20.47
CA VAL A 326 -23.32 -8.24 -21.80
C VAL A 326 -24.48 -8.89 -22.56
N SER A 327 -25.63 -9.08 -21.94
CA SER A 327 -26.77 -9.75 -22.57
C SER A 327 -27.27 -9.00 -23.81
N ASP A 328 -27.25 -7.67 -23.81
CA ASP A 328 -27.62 -6.85 -24.98
C ASP A 328 -26.53 -6.79 -26.05
N LEU A 329 -25.26 -7.04 -25.70
CA LEU A 329 -24.18 -7.20 -26.68
C LEU A 329 -24.28 -8.58 -27.36
N ALA A 330 -24.44 -9.64 -26.56
CA ALA A 330 -24.63 -11.00 -27.03
C ALA A 330 -25.84 -11.11 -27.98
N LYS A 331 -26.96 -10.46 -27.64
CA LYS A 331 -28.15 -10.40 -28.50
C LYS A 331 -27.90 -9.61 -29.80
N ARG A 332 -27.30 -8.41 -29.74
CA ARG A 332 -27.13 -7.55 -30.93
C ARG A 332 -26.03 -8.03 -31.89
N LYS A 333 -24.94 -8.60 -31.39
CA LYS A 333 -23.75 -8.94 -32.17
C LYS A 333 -23.66 -10.42 -32.55
N TYR A 334 -24.20 -11.30 -31.71
CA TYR A 334 -24.12 -12.75 -31.89
C TYR A 334 -25.49 -13.43 -32.00
N GLY A 335 -26.60 -12.70 -31.83
CA GLY A 335 -27.96 -13.25 -31.88
C GLY A 335 -28.34 -14.14 -30.69
N ILE A 336 -27.55 -14.13 -29.61
CA ILE A 336 -27.73 -15.03 -28.47
C ILE A 336 -28.73 -14.40 -27.47
N GLU A 337 -29.81 -15.13 -27.17
CA GLU A 337 -30.83 -14.68 -26.22
C GLU A 337 -30.52 -15.04 -24.76
N ALA A 338 -31.22 -14.38 -23.84
CA ALA A 338 -31.07 -14.58 -22.40
C ALA A 338 -31.74 -15.89 -21.93
N ASN A 339 -30.99 -16.71 -21.19
CA ASN A 339 -31.49 -17.96 -20.62
C ASN A 339 -32.67 -17.72 -19.67
N PHE A 340 -33.66 -18.61 -19.70
CA PHE A 340 -34.88 -18.49 -18.89
C PHE A 340 -35.20 -19.77 -18.12
N GLY A 341 -35.82 -19.60 -16.95
CA GLY A 341 -36.56 -20.66 -16.27
C GLY A 341 -38.02 -20.60 -16.69
N GLU A 342 -38.65 -21.74 -16.97
CA GLU A 342 -40.04 -21.83 -17.42
C GLU A 342 -40.89 -22.60 -16.41
N ILE A 343 -42.13 -22.15 -16.19
CA ILE A 343 -43.13 -22.89 -15.42
C ILE A 343 -44.52 -22.73 -16.03
N THR A 344 -45.30 -23.82 -16.03
CA THR A 344 -46.71 -23.79 -16.42
C THR A 344 -47.58 -24.02 -15.18
N VAL A 345 -48.53 -23.11 -14.96
CA VAL A 345 -49.43 -23.06 -13.80
C VAL A 345 -50.88 -23.05 -14.26
N GLY A 346 -51.73 -23.85 -13.61
CA GLY A 346 -53.17 -23.90 -13.88
C GLY A 346 -53.97 -23.39 -12.69
N THR A 347 -54.95 -22.52 -12.94
CA THR A 347 -55.85 -21.96 -11.91
C THR A 347 -57.02 -22.90 -11.64
N ASN A 348 -56.91 -23.82 -10.68
CA ASN A 348 -57.97 -24.80 -10.41
C ASN A 348 -59.14 -24.21 -9.59
N GLY A 349 -60.36 -24.64 -9.92
CA GLY A 349 -61.60 -24.29 -9.23
C GLY A 349 -61.79 -24.96 -7.85
N PRO A 350 -62.87 -24.64 -7.12
CA PRO A 350 -62.99 -24.93 -5.70
C PRO A 350 -63.41 -26.39 -5.39
N ALA A 351 -62.46 -27.19 -4.88
CA ALA A 351 -62.75 -28.41 -4.12
C ALA A 351 -61.60 -28.73 -3.13
N HIS A 352 -61.96 -28.89 -1.85
CA HIS A 352 -61.21 -29.55 -0.76
C HIS A 352 -59.66 -29.56 -0.77
N TRP A 353 -59.06 -28.68 0.05
CA TRP A 353 -57.68 -28.85 0.51
C TRP A 353 -57.61 -29.67 1.81
N ARG A 354 -57.48 -31.00 1.66
CA ARG A 354 -56.78 -31.86 2.64
C ARG A 354 -55.79 -32.75 1.91
N ASP A 355 -54.59 -32.82 2.47
CA ASP A 355 -53.57 -33.87 2.27
C ASP A 355 -53.35 -34.40 0.84
N GLN A 356 -52.43 -33.74 0.12
CA GLN A 356 -51.32 -34.43 -0.55
C GLN A 356 -50.27 -33.44 -1.05
N HIS A 357 -49.00 -33.69 -0.74
CA HIS A 357 -47.99 -34.06 -1.74
C HIS A 357 -46.64 -34.38 -1.07
N ARG A 358 -46.49 -35.66 -0.68
CA ARG A 358 -45.35 -36.43 -1.20
C ARG A 358 -45.48 -36.53 -2.72
N LEU A 359 -44.35 -36.67 -3.41
CA LEU A 359 -44.06 -37.44 -4.65
C LEU A 359 -42.73 -36.87 -5.24
N PRO A 360 -42.06 -37.51 -6.22
CA PRO A 360 -41.46 -38.84 -6.07
C PRO A 360 -39.98 -38.89 -6.53
N LEU A 361 -39.26 -39.93 -6.12
CA LEU A 361 -37.99 -40.30 -6.75
C LEU A 361 -38.26 -41.06 -8.06
N HIS A 362 -37.91 -40.48 -9.20
CA HIS A 362 -37.74 -41.21 -10.47
C HIS A 362 -36.39 -40.88 -11.09
N GLY A 363 -35.46 -41.84 -11.03
CA GLY A 363 -34.32 -41.89 -11.94
C GLY A 363 -34.66 -42.72 -13.19
N PRO A 364 -34.05 -42.45 -14.34
CA PRO A 364 -34.14 -43.32 -15.51
C PRO A 364 -32.97 -44.32 -15.53
N SER A 365 -33.28 -45.60 -15.72
CA SER A 365 -32.28 -46.63 -16.01
C SER A 365 -32.11 -46.82 -17.53
N ASN A 366 -30.90 -47.21 -17.92
CA ASN A 366 -30.49 -47.48 -19.30
C ASN A 366 -31.49 -48.30 -20.14
N ARG A 367 -31.51 -48.07 -21.46
CA ARG A 367 -31.03 -49.07 -22.44
C ARG A 367 -30.91 -48.60 -23.91
N ARG A 368 -29.71 -48.90 -24.45
CA ARG A 368 -29.41 -49.49 -25.78
C ARG A 368 -29.26 -48.61 -27.03
N ARG A 369 -27.97 -48.55 -27.43
CA ARG A 369 -27.37 -49.11 -28.66
C ARG A 369 -27.12 -48.16 -29.85
N ASN A 370 -25.83 -47.86 -30.00
CA ASN A 370 -24.99 -48.17 -31.17
C ASN A 370 -25.49 -47.76 -32.57
N ALA A 371 -24.64 -47.02 -33.30
CA ALA A 371 -23.61 -47.69 -34.11
C ALA A 371 -22.54 -46.75 -34.68
N HIS A 372 -21.28 -47.23 -34.66
CA HIS A 372 -20.23 -46.99 -35.68
C HIS A 372 -19.69 -45.55 -35.91
N HIS A 373 -18.43 -45.35 -36.33
CA HIS A 373 -17.48 -46.26 -37.00
C HIS A 373 -15.99 -45.90 -36.68
N LYS A 374 -15.12 -46.94 -36.58
CA LYS A 374 -13.70 -47.07 -37.00
C LYS A 374 -12.68 -45.89 -36.89
N LYS A 375 -11.36 -46.11 -36.70
CA LYS A 375 -10.50 -47.25 -36.25
C LYS A 375 -9.01 -46.77 -36.21
N MET A 376 -8.15 -47.57 -35.56
CA MET A 376 -6.67 -47.61 -35.59
C MET A 376 -5.97 -46.71 -34.54
N THR A 377 -5.15 -47.19 -33.58
CA THR A 377 -4.04 -48.19 -33.53
C THR A 377 -2.80 -47.72 -34.30
N LYS A 378 -1.53 -47.90 -33.87
CA LYS A 378 -0.86 -48.78 -32.86
C LYS A 378 0.61 -48.24 -32.74
N LEU A 379 1.49 -48.49 -31.76
CA LEU A 379 2.17 -49.74 -31.32
C LEU A 379 3.26 -49.39 -30.26
N ARG A 380 3.42 -50.24 -29.22
CA ARG A 380 4.66 -50.90 -28.65
C ARG A 380 5.99 -50.13 -28.42
N ASP A 381 6.91 -50.57 -27.56
CA ASP A 381 7.01 -51.62 -26.50
C ASP A 381 8.13 -51.15 -25.52
N SER A 382 8.25 -51.57 -24.25
CA SER A 382 8.86 -52.86 -23.88
C SER A 382 8.72 -53.14 -22.36
N ARG A 383 8.78 -54.43 -21.97
CA ARG A 383 8.62 -54.94 -20.59
C ARG A 383 9.97 -55.35 -19.96
N VAL A 384 10.08 -55.36 -18.62
CA VAL A 384 10.86 -56.37 -17.84
C VAL A 384 10.24 -56.63 -16.45
N VAL A 385 9.56 -57.78 -16.29
CA VAL A 385 9.81 -58.91 -15.34
C VAL A 385 10.70 -58.65 -14.09
N VAL A 386 10.51 -59.22 -12.87
CA VAL A 386 9.39 -59.79 -12.08
C VAL A 386 9.96 -60.22 -10.70
N ASN A 387 9.19 -60.23 -9.59
CA ASN A 387 9.24 -61.23 -8.47
C ASN A 387 8.47 -60.82 -7.19
N GLU A 388 7.43 -61.60 -6.88
CA GLU A 388 7.16 -62.16 -5.53
C GLU A 388 8.11 -63.39 -5.38
N ASP A 389 8.58 -63.90 -4.24
CA ASP A 389 8.21 -63.84 -2.82
C ASP A 389 9.46 -63.89 -1.91
N VAL A 390 9.40 -63.29 -0.71
CA VAL A 390 9.95 -63.88 0.54
C VAL A 390 9.07 -63.43 1.71
N ALA A 391 8.59 -64.38 2.53
CA ALA A 391 7.71 -64.09 3.65
C ALA A 391 8.46 -63.90 5.00
N MET A 392 7.88 -63.04 5.85
CA MET A 392 7.97 -63.03 7.32
C MET A 392 9.36 -62.99 8.00
N SER A 393 9.87 -61.78 8.20
CA SER A 393 10.33 -61.30 9.52
C SER A 393 10.14 -59.77 9.57
N SER A 394 9.78 -59.09 10.65
CA SER A 394 9.36 -59.53 11.99
C SER A 394 8.25 -58.59 12.53
N VAL A 395 7.61 -58.97 13.64
CA VAL A 395 6.38 -58.31 14.16
C VAL A 395 6.58 -56.85 14.64
N ALA A 396 7.82 -56.34 14.70
CA ALA A 396 8.17 -55.03 15.26
C ALA A 396 7.64 -53.82 14.46
N GLU A 397 7.47 -53.89 13.15
CA GLU A 397 7.08 -52.71 12.35
C GLU A 397 5.58 -52.34 12.45
N ARG A 398 4.72 -53.26 12.90
CA ARG A 398 3.31 -52.94 13.18
C ARG A 398 3.11 -52.21 14.51
N GLN A 399 4.15 -52.11 15.34
CA GLN A 399 4.05 -51.64 16.72
C GLN A 399 4.35 -50.14 16.89
N LYS A 400 4.64 -49.42 15.80
CA LYS A 400 4.95 -47.96 15.79
C LYS A 400 3.78 -47.04 15.40
N VAL A 401 2.57 -47.58 15.25
CA VAL A 401 1.39 -46.81 14.81
C VAL A 401 0.50 -46.38 15.99
N ASP A 402 0.73 -46.92 17.20
CA ASP A 402 -0.09 -46.64 18.39
C ASP A 402 0.34 -45.42 19.22
N ASP A 403 1.62 -45.02 19.22
CA ASP A 403 2.15 -43.99 20.15
C ASP A 403 1.45 -42.62 20.08
N PHE A 404 0.86 -42.26 18.94
CA PHE A 404 0.17 -40.97 18.73
C PHE A 404 -1.37 -41.07 18.80
N ARG A 405 -1.95 -42.23 19.17
CA ARG A 405 -3.40 -42.38 19.30
C ARG A 405 -3.89 -41.87 20.64
N LEU A 406 -4.87 -40.96 20.60
CA LEU A 406 -5.53 -40.42 21.78
C LEU A 406 -6.98 -40.88 21.82
N ASP A 407 -7.47 -41.25 23.00
CA ASP A 407 -8.91 -41.46 23.19
C ASP A 407 -9.63 -40.10 23.14
N ARG A 408 -10.64 -40.02 22.28
CA ARG A 408 -11.41 -38.79 22.06
C ARG A 408 -12.12 -38.32 23.33
N ASP A 409 -12.51 -39.23 24.22
CA ASP A 409 -13.23 -38.88 25.45
C ASP A 409 -12.29 -38.25 26.51
N GLN A 410 -10.97 -38.29 26.27
CA GLN A 410 -9.94 -37.58 27.03
C GLN A 410 -9.74 -36.11 26.60
N ILE A 411 -10.31 -35.70 25.46
CA ILE A 411 -10.19 -34.33 24.93
C ILE A 411 -11.49 -33.58 25.22
N THR A 412 -11.39 -32.38 25.79
CA THR A 412 -12.56 -31.51 26.03
C THR A 412 -12.35 -30.15 25.40
N THR A 413 -13.07 -29.90 24.31
CA THR A 413 -13.03 -28.62 23.58
C THR A 413 -13.54 -27.50 24.47
N VAL A 414 -12.75 -26.43 24.58
CA VAL A 414 -13.05 -25.23 25.37
C VAL A 414 -13.66 -24.14 24.48
N LYS A 415 -13.01 -23.80 23.37
CA LYS A 415 -13.47 -22.76 22.44
C LYS A 415 -12.84 -22.91 21.06
N VAL A 416 -13.45 -22.30 20.04
CA VAL A 416 -12.84 -22.14 18.71
C VAL A 416 -11.75 -21.06 18.79
N LEU A 417 -10.60 -21.32 18.16
CA LEU A 417 -9.49 -20.37 18.00
C LEU A 417 -9.46 -19.78 16.59
N GLY A 418 -9.69 -20.60 15.56
CA GLY A 418 -9.64 -20.19 14.16
C GLY A 418 -10.51 -21.06 13.27
N SER A 419 -10.95 -20.50 12.14
CA SER A 419 -11.99 -21.10 11.29
C SER A 419 -11.61 -20.96 9.81
N GLY A 420 -10.87 -21.93 9.27
CA GLY A 420 -10.44 -21.95 7.87
C GLY A 420 -11.56 -22.35 6.90
N ASN A 421 -11.26 -22.42 5.60
CA ASN A 421 -12.29 -22.66 4.58
C ASN A 421 -12.96 -24.05 4.69
N PHE A 422 -12.22 -25.07 5.16
CA PHE A 422 -12.69 -26.46 5.31
C PHE A 422 -12.32 -27.10 6.67
N SER A 423 -11.49 -26.44 7.46
CA SER A 423 -11.01 -26.90 8.77
C SER A 423 -11.28 -25.86 9.86
N GLN A 424 -11.27 -26.30 11.11
CA GLN A 424 -11.42 -25.47 12.30
C GLN A 424 -10.31 -25.84 13.30
N VAL A 425 -9.80 -24.85 14.02
CA VAL A 425 -8.86 -25.04 15.13
C VAL A 425 -9.53 -24.57 16.41
N SER A 426 -9.49 -25.41 17.44
CA SER A 426 -10.12 -25.14 18.74
C SER A 426 -9.14 -25.37 19.89
N LYS A 427 -9.23 -24.54 20.93
CA LYS A 427 -8.57 -24.79 22.21
C LYS A 427 -9.30 -25.93 22.90
N ALA A 428 -8.58 -26.90 23.44
CA ALA A 428 -9.12 -27.98 24.25
C ALA A 428 -8.22 -28.24 25.47
N VAL A 429 -8.74 -29.01 26.43
CA VAL A 429 -7.95 -29.60 27.51
C VAL A 429 -7.78 -31.09 27.24
N TYR A 430 -6.55 -31.58 27.31
CA TYR A 430 -6.25 -33.01 27.30
C TYR A 430 -6.14 -33.52 28.73
N LYS A 431 -7.17 -34.25 29.19
CA LYS A 431 -7.37 -34.62 30.61
C LYS A 431 -6.18 -35.34 31.26
N PRO A 432 -5.49 -36.32 30.63
CA PRO A 432 -4.42 -37.08 31.27
C PRO A 432 -3.19 -36.26 31.65
N LEU A 433 -2.91 -35.17 30.92
CA LEU A 433 -1.83 -34.22 31.24
C LEU A 433 -2.35 -32.93 31.90
N ASN A 434 -3.68 -32.77 32.01
CA ASN A 434 -4.37 -31.53 32.35
C ASN A 434 -3.83 -30.29 31.59
N SER A 435 -3.44 -30.49 30.32
CA SER A 435 -2.75 -29.50 29.50
C SER A 435 -3.67 -28.85 28.48
N GLU A 436 -3.42 -27.58 28.18
CA GLU A 436 -4.08 -26.86 27.09
C GLU A 436 -3.47 -27.28 25.75
N VAL A 437 -4.32 -27.65 24.79
CA VAL A 437 -3.93 -28.16 23.47
C VAL A 437 -4.73 -27.49 22.35
N ALA A 438 -4.17 -27.43 21.15
CA ALA A 438 -4.84 -26.95 19.95
C ALA A 438 -5.32 -28.15 19.11
N VAL A 439 -6.62 -28.21 18.82
CA VAL A 439 -7.25 -29.31 18.10
C VAL A 439 -7.70 -28.84 16.72
N LYS A 440 -7.09 -29.38 15.66
CA LYS A 440 -7.47 -29.16 14.25
C LYS A 440 -8.45 -30.26 13.82
N SER A 441 -9.61 -29.87 13.27
CA SER A 441 -10.65 -30.78 12.79
C SER A 441 -11.28 -30.28 11.48
N LEU A 442 -12.02 -31.13 10.78
CA LEU A 442 -12.76 -30.76 9.57
C LEU A 442 -14.14 -30.17 9.90
N LYS A 443 -14.59 -29.23 9.07
CA LYS A 443 -15.96 -28.71 9.09
C LYS A 443 -16.93 -29.70 8.44
N GLY A 444 -18.21 -29.66 8.81
CA GLY A 444 -19.24 -30.58 8.31
C GLY A 444 -19.53 -30.50 6.79
N ASN A 445 -18.96 -29.53 6.08
CA ASN A 445 -19.03 -29.37 4.62
C ASN A 445 -17.72 -29.75 3.89
N ALA A 446 -16.74 -30.32 4.61
CA ALA A 446 -15.45 -30.71 4.03
C ALA A 446 -15.62 -31.83 2.99
N SER A 447 -14.83 -31.78 1.91
CA SER A 447 -14.81 -32.82 0.89
C SER A 447 -13.90 -33.98 1.28
N LYS A 448 -14.06 -35.13 0.62
CA LYS A 448 -13.15 -36.28 0.75
C LYS A 448 -11.68 -35.89 0.48
N ARG A 449 -11.44 -34.86 -0.34
CA ARG A 449 -10.09 -34.38 -0.64
C ARG A 449 -9.47 -33.58 0.51
N ASP A 450 -10.28 -32.79 1.23
CA ASP A 450 -9.81 -32.05 2.40
C ASP A 450 -9.41 -33.01 3.53
N LEU A 451 -10.08 -34.16 3.61
CA LEU A 451 -9.71 -35.30 4.46
C LEU A 451 -8.38 -35.95 4.02
N GLU A 452 -8.17 -36.19 2.72
CA GLU A 452 -6.90 -36.71 2.19
C GLU A 452 -5.72 -35.76 2.44
N ASP A 453 -5.92 -34.44 2.28
CA ASP A 453 -4.91 -33.42 2.58
C ASP A 453 -4.63 -33.31 4.11
N MET A 454 -5.65 -33.43 4.97
CA MET A 454 -5.48 -33.47 6.44
C MET A 454 -4.73 -34.71 6.94
N LEU A 455 -5.01 -35.89 6.36
CA LEU A 455 -4.27 -37.11 6.70
C LEU A 455 -2.81 -37.03 6.22
N THR A 456 -2.56 -36.41 5.06
CA THR A 456 -1.19 -36.14 4.57
C THR A 456 -0.43 -35.21 5.51
N GLU A 457 -1.10 -34.20 6.08
CA GLU A 457 -0.52 -33.31 7.10
C GLU A 457 -0.17 -34.09 8.37
N LEU A 458 -1.08 -34.90 8.89
CA LEU A 458 -0.86 -35.74 10.07
C LEU A 458 0.33 -36.70 9.90
N ASP A 459 0.43 -37.38 8.75
CA ASP A 459 1.51 -38.33 8.49
C ASP A 459 2.88 -37.65 8.31
N LEU A 460 2.92 -36.39 7.84
CA LEU A 460 4.13 -35.56 7.87
C LEU A 460 4.51 -35.16 9.30
N MET A 461 3.54 -34.85 10.16
CA MET A 461 3.85 -34.47 11.55
C MET A 461 4.35 -35.66 12.39
N LYS A 462 3.88 -36.89 12.13
CA LYS A 462 4.37 -38.11 12.81
C LYS A 462 5.85 -38.43 12.56
N ILE A 463 6.45 -37.94 11.46
CA ILE A 463 7.87 -38.16 11.15
C ILE A 463 8.79 -37.05 11.68
N LEU A 464 8.22 -35.93 12.15
CA LEU A 464 8.99 -34.87 12.79
C LEU A 464 9.36 -35.28 14.22
N LYS A 465 10.59 -34.98 14.61
CA LYS A 465 11.03 -35.04 16.01
C LYS A 465 10.72 -33.69 16.68
N PRO A 466 10.47 -33.67 18.01
CA PRO A 466 10.29 -32.41 18.74
C PRO A 466 11.46 -31.44 18.50
N HIS A 467 11.12 -30.18 18.19
CA HIS A 467 12.10 -29.13 17.90
C HIS A 467 11.62 -27.81 18.53
N PRO A 468 12.48 -27.00 19.18
CA PRO A 468 12.07 -25.80 19.91
C PRO A 468 11.34 -24.75 19.05
N HIS A 469 11.55 -24.76 17.74
CA HIS A 469 10.99 -23.77 16.80
C HIS A 469 10.02 -24.37 15.75
N VAL A 470 9.49 -25.57 15.99
CA VAL A 470 8.45 -26.20 15.14
C VAL A 470 7.33 -26.74 16.05
N VAL A 471 6.07 -26.60 15.63
CA VAL A 471 4.91 -27.05 16.43
C VAL A 471 4.87 -28.57 16.53
N GLU A 472 4.77 -29.05 17.77
CA GLU A 472 4.75 -30.46 18.13
C GLU A 472 3.35 -31.10 18.01
N LEU A 473 3.33 -32.34 17.50
CA LEU A 473 2.15 -33.21 17.48
C LEU A 473 2.05 -33.95 18.82
N ILE A 474 1.01 -33.66 19.59
CA ILE A 474 0.70 -34.38 20.84
C ILE A 474 0.00 -35.70 20.52
N GLY A 475 -0.84 -35.74 19.49
CA GLY A 475 -1.47 -36.98 19.02
C GLY A 475 -2.66 -36.74 18.09
N CYS A 476 -3.47 -37.78 17.89
CA CYS A 476 -4.60 -37.74 16.96
C CYS A 476 -5.72 -38.70 17.36
N CYS A 477 -6.96 -38.35 17.00
CA CYS A 477 -8.14 -39.21 17.10
C CYS A 477 -8.65 -39.50 15.69
N ILE A 478 -8.37 -40.69 15.18
CA ILE A 478 -8.64 -41.08 13.78
C ILE A 478 -9.81 -42.05 13.61
N GLU A 479 -10.41 -42.53 14.71
CA GLU A 479 -11.37 -43.65 14.71
C GLU A 479 -12.84 -43.22 14.74
N LYS A 480 -13.13 -41.96 15.09
CA LYS A 480 -14.50 -41.41 15.23
C LYS A 480 -14.56 -40.03 14.56
N ASP A 481 -15.52 -39.81 13.65
CA ASP A 481 -15.69 -38.52 12.96
C ASP A 481 -16.28 -37.39 13.86
N PRO A 482 -15.87 -36.12 13.68
CA PRO A 482 -14.75 -35.68 12.86
C PRO A 482 -13.39 -36.09 13.43
N LEU A 483 -12.47 -36.39 12.53
CA LEU A 483 -11.03 -36.56 12.77
C LEU A 483 -10.43 -35.36 13.52
N LEU A 484 -9.56 -35.65 14.51
CA LEU A 484 -8.87 -34.65 15.33
C LEU A 484 -7.35 -34.81 15.23
N ILE A 485 -6.64 -33.72 14.94
CA ILE A 485 -5.18 -33.60 15.12
C ILE A 485 -4.94 -32.71 16.34
N VAL A 486 -4.16 -33.18 17.32
CA VAL A 486 -3.91 -32.52 18.60
C VAL A 486 -2.47 -32.02 18.65
N LEU A 487 -2.31 -30.71 18.74
CA LEU A 487 -1.05 -29.98 18.73
C LEU A 487 -0.85 -29.25 20.06
N GLU A 488 0.39 -28.85 20.35
CA GLU A 488 0.64 -27.92 21.45
C GLU A 488 -0.08 -26.57 21.27
N TYR A 489 -0.50 -25.95 22.38
CA TYR A 489 -1.16 -24.64 22.36
C TYR A 489 -0.16 -23.51 22.64
N LEU A 490 -0.14 -22.50 21.75
CA LEU A 490 0.70 -21.30 21.89
C LEU A 490 -0.18 -20.07 22.19
N PRO A 491 -0.05 -19.43 23.39
CA PRO A 491 -1.08 -18.54 23.91
C PRO A 491 -1.15 -17.13 23.30
N TYR A 492 -0.18 -16.70 22.49
CA TYR A 492 -0.20 -15.37 21.84
C TYR A 492 -0.76 -15.39 20.41
N GLY A 493 -1.00 -16.58 19.84
CA GLY A 493 -1.55 -16.74 18.48
C GLY A 493 -0.46 -16.66 17.42
N ASP A 494 -0.80 -16.18 16.23
CA ASP A 494 0.17 -16.05 15.12
C ASP A 494 1.06 -14.79 15.23
N LEU A 495 2.24 -14.86 14.61
CA LEU A 495 3.26 -13.82 14.68
C LEU A 495 2.84 -12.54 13.94
N LEU A 496 2.05 -12.64 12.86
CA LEU A 496 1.52 -11.46 12.17
C LEU A 496 0.60 -10.66 13.09
N GLY A 497 -0.35 -11.33 13.75
CA GLY A 497 -1.20 -10.75 14.78
C GLY A 497 -0.41 -10.22 15.99
N TYR A 498 0.64 -10.94 16.43
CA TYR A 498 1.52 -10.48 17.53
C TYR A 498 2.24 -9.16 17.19
N LEU A 499 2.82 -9.07 15.98
CA LEU A 499 3.51 -7.87 15.49
C LEU A 499 2.52 -6.69 15.36
N ARG A 500 1.35 -6.90 14.75
CA ARG A 500 0.33 -5.86 14.57
C ARG A 500 -0.26 -5.36 15.88
N LYS A 501 -0.60 -6.25 16.83
CA LYS A 501 -1.00 -5.88 18.19
C LYS A 501 0.07 -5.04 18.90
N SER A 502 1.34 -5.34 18.67
CA SER A 502 2.46 -4.58 19.24
C SER A 502 2.59 -3.15 18.70
N ARG A 503 1.92 -2.82 17.59
CA ARG A 503 1.74 -1.45 17.05
C ARG A 503 0.44 -0.77 17.52
N GLY A 504 -0.38 -1.46 18.33
CA GLY A 504 -1.72 -0.98 18.70
C GLY A 504 -2.79 -1.19 17.62
N ILE A 505 -2.53 -2.06 16.63
CA ILE A 505 -3.52 -2.44 15.61
C ILE A 505 -4.35 -3.61 16.15
N GLU A 506 -5.69 -3.46 16.17
CA GLU A 506 -6.62 -4.56 16.42
C GLU A 506 -7.15 -5.09 15.07
N ASP A 507 -6.70 -6.29 14.67
CA ASP A 507 -7.12 -6.96 13.44
C ASP A 507 -7.78 -8.32 13.70
N ALA A 508 -8.32 -8.93 12.63
CA ALA A 508 -9.07 -10.19 12.70
C ALA A 508 -8.20 -11.45 12.55
N TYR A 509 -6.86 -11.34 12.57
CA TYR A 509 -5.96 -12.50 12.57
C TYR A 509 -6.01 -13.22 13.94
N ASN A 510 -5.38 -14.40 14.07
CA ASN A 510 -5.70 -15.32 15.16
C ASN A 510 -5.21 -14.78 16.52
N THR A 511 -6.08 -14.02 17.17
CA THR A 511 -5.76 -13.31 18.39
C THR A 511 -5.66 -14.29 19.55
N GLY A 512 -4.45 -14.77 19.84
CA GLY A 512 -4.18 -15.50 21.07
C GLY A 512 -4.63 -14.69 22.30
N GLU A 513 -5.00 -15.43 23.35
CA GLU A 513 -5.61 -14.90 24.58
C GLU A 513 -4.72 -13.89 25.29
N ARG A 514 -3.40 -14.04 25.16
CA ARG A 514 -2.42 -13.12 25.74
C ARG A 514 -2.09 -12.01 24.73
N ARG A 515 -2.15 -10.74 25.18
CA ARG A 515 -1.65 -9.57 24.44
C ARG A 515 -0.14 -9.42 24.70
N PRO A 516 0.65 -8.84 23.77
CA PRO A 516 2.04 -8.48 24.01
C PRO A 516 2.16 -7.60 25.27
N SER A 517 3.02 -7.99 26.21
CA SER A 517 3.18 -7.32 27.51
C SER A 517 4.19 -6.16 27.51
N SER A 518 4.99 -6.03 26.45
CA SER A 518 5.96 -4.94 26.27
C SER A 518 5.95 -4.48 24.82
N ALA A 519 6.46 -3.27 24.58
CA ALA A 519 6.87 -2.86 23.23
C ALA A 519 7.91 -3.83 22.67
N LEU A 520 7.93 -3.96 21.34
CA LEU A 520 8.94 -4.73 20.62
C LEU A 520 10.27 -3.99 20.63
N THR A 521 11.34 -4.73 20.88
CA THR A 521 12.72 -4.26 20.76
C THR A 521 13.36 -4.81 19.48
N GLU A 522 14.46 -4.21 19.04
CA GLU A 522 15.32 -4.77 17.99
C GLU A 522 15.67 -6.24 18.27
N LYS A 523 16.01 -6.55 19.52
CA LYS A 523 16.40 -7.89 19.95
C LYS A 523 15.26 -8.91 19.79
N ASP A 524 14.01 -8.50 20.03
CA ASP A 524 12.84 -9.35 19.77
C ASP A 524 12.72 -9.68 18.27
N LEU A 525 12.84 -8.66 17.39
CA LEU A 525 12.73 -8.84 15.94
C LEU A 525 13.84 -9.73 15.37
N LEU A 526 15.09 -9.52 15.81
CA LEU A 526 16.22 -10.38 15.43
C LEU A 526 16.04 -11.81 15.98
N SER A 527 15.48 -11.98 17.18
CA SER A 527 15.17 -13.29 17.76
C SER A 527 14.09 -14.02 16.96
N PHE A 528 13.01 -13.34 16.54
CA PHE A 528 11.98 -13.93 15.67
C PHE A 528 12.57 -14.43 14.35
N ALA A 529 13.35 -13.59 13.67
CA ALA A 529 14.00 -13.97 12.42
C ALA A 529 14.96 -15.17 12.60
N TRP A 530 15.69 -15.23 13.72
CA TRP A 530 16.58 -16.34 14.06
C TRP A 530 15.82 -17.65 14.34
N MET A 531 14.80 -17.63 15.21
CA MET A 531 14.01 -18.83 15.55
C MET A 531 13.33 -19.44 14.32
N ILE A 532 12.80 -18.61 13.42
CA ILE A 532 12.20 -19.08 12.16
C ILE A 532 13.26 -19.68 11.23
N ALA A 533 14.47 -19.11 11.15
CA ALA A 533 15.56 -19.69 10.36
C ALA A 533 16.01 -21.04 10.92
N ASP A 534 16.03 -21.20 12.25
CA ASP A 534 16.40 -22.42 12.93
C ASP A 534 15.37 -23.55 12.73
N GLY A 535 14.07 -23.24 12.89
CA GLY A 535 12.99 -24.17 12.58
C GLY A 535 12.97 -24.60 11.10
N MET A 536 13.18 -23.67 10.17
CA MET A 536 13.29 -24.00 8.74
C MET A 536 14.57 -24.75 8.39
N ASN A 537 15.67 -24.52 9.10
CA ASN A 537 16.89 -25.32 8.97
C ASN A 537 16.61 -26.78 9.36
N TYR A 538 15.92 -27.01 10.47
CA TYR A 538 15.49 -28.34 10.87
C TYR A 538 14.61 -29.02 9.80
N LEU A 539 13.55 -28.35 9.32
CA LEU A 539 12.70 -28.89 8.25
C LEU A 539 13.49 -29.19 6.96
N SER A 540 14.44 -28.33 6.60
CA SER A 540 15.33 -28.56 5.46
C SER A 540 16.26 -29.76 5.65
N THR A 541 16.72 -30.06 6.87
CA THR A 541 17.51 -31.28 7.17
C THR A 541 16.66 -32.56 7.18
N MET A 542 15.35 -32.43 7.39
CA MET A 542 14.38 -33.51 7.26
C MET A 542 13.84 -33.68 5.82
N GLU A 543 14.43 -32.97 4.84
CA GLU A 543 14.03 -32.97 3.42
C GLU A 543 12.55 -32.57 3.17
N ILE A 544 12.00 -31.73 4.05
CA ILE A 544 10.63 -31.23 3.97
C ILE A 544 10.62 -29.81 3.40
N VAL A 545 9.76 -29.57 2.42
CA VAL A 545 9.48 -28.23 1.86
C VAL A 545 8.11 -27.78 2.35
N HIS A 546 8.06 -26.63 3.02
CA HIS A 546 6.88 -26.08 3.68
C HIS A 546 5.87 -25.47 2.71
N ARG A 547 6.35 -24.70 1.71
CA ARG A 547 5.57 -24.15 0.58
C ARG A 547 4.51 -23.09 0.93
N ASP A 548 4.32 -22.76 2.20
CA ASP A 548 3.54 -21.61 2.68
C ASP A 548 4.12 -21.00 3.97
N LEU A 549 5.43 -20.76 3.98
CA LEU A 549 6.08 -20.04 5.07
C LEU A 549 5.72 -18.54 4.99
N ALA A 550 4.98 -18.06 5.99
CA ALA A 550 4.51 -16.68 6.13
C ALA A 550 4.37 -16.32 7.62
N ALA A 551 4.38 -15.04 8.00
CA ALA A 551 4.28 -14.65 9.42
C ALA A 551 2.98 -15.16 10.10
N ARG A 552 1.87 -15.29 9.35
CA ARG A 552 0.60 -15.89 9.84
C ARG A 552 0.68 -17.41 10.16
N ASN A 553 1.71 -18.09 9.64
CA ASN A 553 1.95 -19.53 9.83
C ASN A 553 3.12 -19.79 10.82
N VAL A 554 3.46 -18.79 11.62
CA VAL A 554 4.38 -18.90 12.77
C VAL A 554 3.59 -18.53 14.01
N LEU A 555 3.58 -19.39 15.04
CA LEU A 555 2.90 -19.16 16.30
C LEU A 555 3.86 -18.63 17.37
N VAL A 556 3.36 -17.81 18.29
CA VAL A 556 4.12 -17.18 19.37
C VAL A 556 3.71 -17.75 20.74
N GLY A 557 4.69 -18.31 21.43
CA GLY A 557 4.57 -18.96 22.73
C GLY A 557 4.98 -18.07 23.89
N ASP A 558 5.00 -18.65 25.09
CA ASP A 558 5.58 -17.98 26.26
C ASP A 558 7.06 -17.67 26.06
N SER A 559 7.53 -16.61 26.74
CA SER A 559 8.85 -16.00 26.50
C SER A 559 9.10 -15.56 25.05
N LYS A 560 8.02 -15.32 24.27
CA LYS A 560 8.02 -14.91 22.86
C LYS A 560 8.63 -15.95 21.89
N VAL A 561 8.73 -17.22 22.29
CA VAL A 561 9.28 -18.30 21.44
C VAL A 561 8.44 -18.47 20.17
N CYS A 562 9.06 -18.51 18.99
CA CYS A 562 8.37 -18.70 17.72
C CYS A 562 8.42 -20.16 17.25
N LYS A 563 7.27 -20.74 16.87
CA LYS A 563 7.17 -22.09 16.31
C LYS A 563 6.43 -22.11 14.97
N ILE A 564 7.00 -22.78 13.98
CA ILE A 564 6.44 -22.91 12.62
C ILE A 564 5.28 -23.92 12.60
N THR A 565 4.20 -23.62 11.86
CA THR A 565 2.97 -24.43 11.79
C THR A 565 2.33 -24.48 10.39
N ASP A 566 1.19 -25.17 10.28
CA ASP A 566 0.36 -25.38 9.08
C ASP A 566 1.07 -26.12 7.94
N PHE A 567 1.22 -27.43 8.12
CA PHE A 567 1.90 -28.33 7.18
C PHE A 567 0.99 -28.83 6.04
N GLY A 568 -0.25 -28.32 5.91
CA GLY A 568 -1.22 -28.79 4.91
C GLY A 568 -0.71 -28.72 3.45
N LEU A 569 0.14 -27.75 3.12
CA LEU A 569 0.82 -27.65 1.82
C LEU A 569 2.22 -28.24 1.79
N ALA A 570 2.80 -28.59 2.94
CA ALA A 570 4.15 -29.16 3.03
C ALA A 570 4.21 -30.56 2.41
N ARG A 571 5.36 -30.96 1.88
CA ARG A 571 5.60 -32.31 1.33
C ARG A 571 7.08 -32.68 1.49
N GLY A 572 7.36 -33.95 1.78
CA GLY A 572 8.72 -34.50 1.76
C GLY A 572 9.22 -34.69 0.33
N LEU A 573 10.51 -34.48 0.10
CA LEU A 573 11.16 -34.67 -1.20
C LEU A 573 11.43 -36.15 -1.48
N LYS A 574 10.90 -36.67 -2.60
CA LYS A 574 11.43 -37.87 -3.26
C LYS A 574 12.15 -37.41 -4.52
N GLY A 575 13.36 -36.87 -4.33
CA GLY A 575 14.14 -36.14 -5.33
C GLY A 575 13.97 -34.62 -5.26
N ASP A 576 14.99 -33.87 -5.70
CA ASP A 576 15.25 -32.45 -5.40
C ASP A 576 14.15 -31.44 -5.76
N ILE A 577 13.23 -31.77 -6.67
CA ILE A 577 12.25 -30.83 -7.22
C ILE A 577 10.86 -31.45 -7.30
N HIS A 578 9.91 -30.87 -6.56
CA HIS A 578 8.49 -31.19 -6.72
C HIS A 578 7.85 -30.34 -7.83
N ILE A 579 7.10 -30.96 -8.75
CA ILE A 579 6.37 -30.28 -9.84
C ILE A 579 4.85 -30.44 -9.64
N ARG A 580 4.15 -29.30 -9.48
CA ARG A 580 2.70 -29.26 -9.24
C ARG A 580 1.87 -29.52 -10.51
N LYS A 581 0.82 -30.35 -10.39
CA LYS A 581 -0.06 -30.74 -11.53
C LYS A 581 -1.45 -30.08 -11.63
N LYS A 582 -1.95 -29.35 -10.62
CA LYS A 582 -3.29 -28.70 -10.64
C LYS A 582 -3.37 -27.40 -9.80
N GLN A 583 -4.26 -26.48 -10.18
CA GLN A 583 -4.58 -25.23 -9.47
C GLN A 583 -5.23 -25.47 -8.08
N ALA A 584 -4.86 -24.64 -7.11
CA ALA A 584 -5.64 -24.30 -5.90
C ALA A 584 -5.22 -22.88 -5.48
N ARG A 585 -5.86 -22.30 -4.45
CA ARG A 585 -5.42 -21.03 -3.84
C ARG A 585 -3.94 -21.11 -3.44
N LEU A 586 -3.22 -19.99 -3.59
CA LEU A 586 -1.76 -19.91 -3.47
C LEU A 586 -1.36 -18.64 -2.72
N PRO A 587 -0.34 -18.69 -1.84
CA PRO A 587 0.22 -17.54 -1.14
C PRO A 587 1.11 -16.70 -2.07
N ALA A 588 0.55 -16.17 -3.16
CA ALA A 588 1.33 -15.65 -4.29
C ALA A 588 2.34 -14.54 -3.93
N LYS A 589 2.08 -13.74 -2.88
CA LYS A 589 3.02 -12.72 -2.36
C LYS A 589 4.29 -13.31 -1.73
N TRP A 590 4.25 -14.54 -1.21
CA TRP A 590 5.39 -15.23 -0.58
C TRP A 590 6.15 -16.15 -1.54
N MET A 591 5.57 -16.46 -2.71
CA MET A 591 6.14 -17.44 -3.64
C MET A 591 7.25 -16.86 -4.53
N PRO A 592 8.29 -17.66 -4.84
CA PRO A 592 9.32 -17.28 -5.81
C PRO A 592 8.87 -17.48 -7.28
N PRO A 593 9.60 -16.88 -8.24
CA PRO A 593 9.37 -17.03 -9.67
C PRO A 593 9.21 -18.48 -10.15
N GLU A 594 10.07 -19.42 -9.73
CA GLU A 594 10.00 -20.80 -10.20
C GLU A 594 8.74 -21.56 -9.72
N SER A 595 8.22 -21.19 -8.54
CA SER A 595 6.97 -21.74 -8.02
C SER A 595 5.74 -21.12 -8.67
N LEU A 596 5.78 -19.82 -9.00
CA LEU A 596 4.69 -19.10 -9.66
C LEU A 596 4.55 -19.49 -11.15
N PHE A 597 5.66 -19.59 -11.89
CA PHE A 597 5.63 -19.82 -13.34
C PHE A 597 5.70 -21.29 -13.74
N HIS A 598 6.41 -22.12 -12.98
CA HIS A 598 6.70 -23.51 -13.35
C HIS A 598 6.16 -24.54 -12.35
N GLY A 599 5.52 -24.09 -11.27
CA GLY A 599 4.99 -24.97 -10.23
C GLY A 599 6.07 -25.80 -9.53
N LYS A 600 7.35 -25.37 -9.61
CA LYS A 600 8.49 -26.02 -8.98
C LYS A 600 8.65 -25.53 -7.54
N SER A 601 8.88 -26.43 -6.60
CA SER A 601 9.20 -26.06 -5.21
C SER A 601 10.30 -26.96 -4.64
N SER A 602 11.29 -26.36 -4.00
CA SER A 602 12.37 -26.98 -3.24
C SER A 602 12.67 -26.17 -1.97
N THR A 603 13.65 -26.59 -1.16
CA THR A 603 14.12 -25.81 0.02
C THR A 603 14.58 -24.40 -0.36
N LYS A 604 15.14 -24.21 -1.56
CA LYS A 604 15.48 -22.88 -2.13
C LYS A 604 14.26 -22.00 -2.40
N SER A 605 13.08 -22.59 -2.59
CA SER A 605 11.82 -21.85 -2.72
C SER A 605 11.33 -21.35 -1.36
N ASP A 606 11.48 -22.15 -0.30
CA ASP A 606 11.17 -21.69 1.07
C ASP A 606 12.15 -20.62 1.58
N ILE A 607 13.41 -20.62 1.13
CA ILE A 607 14.38 -19.55 1.43
C ILE A 607 13.90 -18.19 0.91
N TRP A 608 13.27 -18.16 -0.26
CA TRP A 608 12.63 -16.94 -0.77
C TRP A 608 11.50 -16.48 0.15
N SER A 609 10.59 -17.41 0.51
CA SER A 609 9.49 -17.16 1.45
C SER A 609 10.01 -16.64 2.79
N TYR A 610 11.11 -17.20 3.31
CA TYR A 610 11.77 -16.73 4.53
C TYR A 610 12.28 -15.30 4.39
N GLY A 611 12.85 -14.90 3.25
CA GLY A 611 13.18 -13.50 2.98
C GLY A 611 11.98 -12.57 3.05
N ILE A 612 10.81 -13.02 2.57
CA ILE A 612 9.53 -12.27 2.73
C ILE A 612 9.12 -12.20 4.20
N VAL A 613 9.22 -13.29 4.97
CA VAL A 613 8.92 -13.30 6.41
C VAL A 613 9.87 -12.39 7.22
N MET A 614 11.17 -12.34 6.87
CA MET A 614 12.07 -11.34 7.46
C MET A 614 11.56 -9.92 7.19
N TRP A 615 11.07 -9.64 5.98
CA TRP A 615 10.49 -8.34 5.67
C TRP A 615 9.23 -8.07 6.49
N GLU A 616 8.31 -9.04 6.66
CA GLU A 616 7.14 -8.91 7.55
C GLU A 616 7.54 -8.63 9.01
N VAL A 617 8.56 -9.33 9.53
CA VAL A 617 9.08 -9.14 10.88
C VAL A 617 9.67 -7.75 11.06
N PHE A 618 10.60 -7.33 10.19
CA PHE A 618 11.27 -6.03 10.32
C PHE A 618 10.40 -4.84 9.93
N THR A 619 9.26 -5.04 9.27
CA THR A 619 8.23 -4.00 9.09
C THR A 619 7.15 -4.00 10.17
N ILE A 620 7.22 -4.97 11.10
CA ILE A 620 6.28 -5.15 12.21
C ILE A 620 4.85 -5.39 11.68
N GLY A 621 4.73 -6.42 10.84
CA GLY A 621 3.45 -6.95 10.35
C GLY A 621 2.80 -6.17 9.20
N GLU A 622 3.61 -5.56 8.32
CA GLU A 622 3.09 -5.02 7.05
C GLU A 622 2.85 -6.10 6.00
N SER A 623 1.89 -5.84 5.11
CA SER A 623 1.59 -6.72 3.99
C SER A 623 2.72 -6.70 2.94
N PRO A 624 3.33 -7.86 2.59
CA PRO A 624 4.37 -7.93 1.57
C PRO A 624 3.92 -7.34 0.23
N TYR A 625 4.85 -6.70 -0.47
CA TYR A 625 4.60 -5.90 -1.68
C TYR A 625 3.41 -4.92 -1.47
N PRO A 626 3.58 -3.88 -0.62
CA PRO A 626 2.51 -2.95 -0.27
C PRO A 626 1.79 -2.38 -1.49
N GLY A 627 0.45 -2.43 -1.48
CA GLY A 627 -0.40 -1.95 -2.56
C GLY A 627 -0.48 -2.85 -3.80
N VAL A 628 0.24 -3.98 -3.85
CA VAL A 628 0.21 -4.92 -5.00
C VAL A 628 -0.73 -6.08 -4.72
N LYS A 629 -1.66 -6.36 -5.64
CA LYS A 629 -2.63 -7.47 -5.45
C LYS A 629 -1.96 -8.83 -5.72
N PRO A 630 -2.36 -9.92 -5.05
CA PRO A 630 -1.72 -11.24 -5.22
C PRO A 630 -1.63 -11.74 -6.67
N LYS A 631 -2.59 -11.37 -7.53
CA LYS A 631 -2.61 -11.72 -8.97
C LYS A 631 -1.55 -10.97 -9.80
N GLU A 632 -1.06 -9.83 -9.33
CA GLU A 632 -0.11 -8.95 -10.04
C GLU A 632 1.35 -9.28 -9.73
N ILE A 633 1.62 -9.97 -8.60
CA ILE A 633 2.98 -10.33 -8.13
C ILE A 633 3.78 -11.06 -9.21
N ALA A 634 3.17 -12.01 -9.91
CA ALA A 634 3.82 -12.76 -10.98
C ALA A 634 4.27 -11.86 -12.16
N GLY A 635 3.55 -10.78 -12.45
CA GLY A 635 3.97 -9.78 -13.44
C GLY A 635 5.10 -8.90 -12.89
N LEU A 636 4.96 -8.43 -11.65
CA LEU A 636 5.92 -7.56 -10.98
C LEU A 636 7.31 -8.21 -10.84
N LEU A 637 7.38 -9.45 -10.35
CA LEU A 637 8.65 -10.17 -10.17
C LEU A 637 9.41 -10.38 -11.49
N ARG A 638 8.69 -10.58 -12.60
CA ARG A 638 9.26 -10.74 -13.95
C ARG A 638 9.98 -9.48 -14.44
N THR A 639 9.66 -8.30 -13.90
CA THR A 639 10.40 -7.05 -14.20
C THR A 639 11.76 -6.95 -13.51
N GLY A 640 12.09 -7.90 -12.62
CA GLY A 640 13.27 -7.84 -11.74
C GLY A 640 13.03 -7.04 -10.45
N TYR A 641 11.80 -6.55 -10.22
CA TYR A 641 11.45 -5.85 -8.98
C TYR A 641 11.67 -6.73 -7.75
N ARG A 642 12.17 -6.11 -6.66
CA ARG A 642 12.29 -6.63 -5.30
C ARG A 642 11.93 -5.53 -4.32
N MET A 643 11.43 -5.89 -3.13
CA MET A 643 11.03 -4.90 -2.12
C MET A 643 12.23 -4.08 -1.65
N PRO A 644 12.16 -2.74 -1.61
CA PRO A 644 13.27 -1.89 -1.23
C PRO A 644 13.58 -1.99 0.28
N LYS A 645 14.79 -1.59 0.66
CA LYS A 645 15.24 -1.51 2.06
C LYS A 645 14.43 -0.46 2.85
N PRO A 646 13.75 -0.84 3.95
CA PRO A 646 13.22 0.14 4.91
C PRO A 646 14.28 1.13 5.41
N SER A 647 13.90 2.37 5.67
CA SER A 647 14.81 3.46 6.08
C SER A 647 15.61 3.11 7.34
N TYR A 648 14.92 2.58 8.34
CA TYR A 648 15.40 2.28 9.70
C TYR A 648 16.16 0.96 9.86
N ILE A 649 16.26 0.10 8.83
CA ILE A 649 17.11 -1.11 8.90
C ILE A 649 18.49 -0.89 8.27
N SER A 650 19.51 -1.53 8.83
CA SER A 650 20.88 -1.50 8.33
C SER A 650 21.03 -2.19 6.96
N GLN A 651 22.06 -1.79 6.22
CA GLN A 651 22.40 -2.44 4.94
C GLN A 651 22.90 -3.88 5.14
N GLU A 652 23.51 -4.21 6.28
CA GLU A 652 23.96 -5.58 6.57
C GLU A 652 22.77 -6.54 6.72
N LEU A 653 21.79 -6.19 7.56
CA LEU A 653 20.57 -6.97 7.75
C LEU A 653 19.76 -7.10 6.45
N TYR A 654 19.63 -6.00 5.70
CA TYR A 654 18.94 -6.04 4.41
C TYR A 654 19.67 -6.90 3.36
N SER A 655 21.00 -6.98 3.40
CA SER A 655 21.75 -7.81 2.44
C SER A 655 21.47 -9.30 2.66
N ILE A 656 21.27 -9.75 3.91
CA ILE A 656 20.80 -11.11 4.22
C ILE A 656 19.43 -11.36 3.60
N MET A 657 18.49 -10.43 3.80
CA MET A 657 17.13 -10.48 3.25
C MET A 657 17.09 -10.48 1.72
N SER A 658 17.86 -9.60 1.06
CA SER A 658 17.87 -9.50 -0.41
C SER A 658 18.51 -10.71 -1.09
N ASN A 659 19.49 -11.36 -0.45
CA ASN A 659 20.13 -12.58 -0.98
C ASN A 659 19.16 -13.77 -1.02
N CYS A 660 18.09 -13.77 -0.21
CA CYS A 660 17.01 -14.75 -0.30
C CYS A 660 16.18 -14.60 -1.59
N TRP A 661 16.19 -13.42 -2.24
CA TRP A 661 15.39 -13.11 -3.42
C TRP A 661 16.18 -13.14 -4.75
N GLU A 662 17.34 -13.80 -4.76
CA GLU A 662 18.06 -14.10 -6.00
C GLU A 662 17.17 -14.86 -6.99
N GLU A 663 17.19 -14.44 -8.26
CA GLU A 663 16.34 -15.01 -9.32
C GLU A 663 16.66 -16.49 -9.55
N GLN A 664 17.95 -16.85 -9.53
CA GLN A 664 18.41 -18.23 -9.65
C GLN A 664 18.40 -18.93 -8.28
N PRO A 665 17.64 -20.01 -8.07
CA PRO A 665 17.52 -20.68 -6.77
C PRO A 665 18.86 -21.09 -6.15
N GLU A 666 19.83 -21.49 -6.97
CA GLU A 666 21.15 -21.95 -6.49
C GLU A 666 22.00 -20.84 -5.86
N LYS A 667 21.75 -19.57 -6.21
CA LYS A 667 22.44 -18.40 -5.63
C LYS A 667 21.92 -17.99 -4.27
N ARG A 668 20.70 -18.43 -3.90
CA ARG A 668 20.12 -18.17 -2.58
C ARG A 668 20.95 -18.91 -1.51
N PRO A 669 21.13 -18.37 -0.30
CA PRO A 669 21.89 -19.02 0.77
C PRO A 669 21.26 -20.36 1.23
N SER A 670 21.88 -21.07 2.18
CA SER A 670 21.24 -22.19 2.89
C SER A 670 20.57 -21.73 4.19
N PHE A 671 19.57 -22.45 4.69
CA PHE A 671 18.99 -22.15 6.01
C PHE A 671 20.02 -22.24 7.15
N GLN A 672 20.98 -23.16 7.07
CA GLN A 672 22.11 -23.25 8.00
C GLN A 672 22.94 -21.94 8.02
N TRP A 673 23.24 -21.38 6.84
CA TRP A 673 23.95 -20.10 6.73
C TRP A 673 23.10 -18.95 7.27
N LEU A 674 21.80 -18.91 6.93
CA LEU A 674 20.87 -17.88 7.40
C LEU A 674 20.73 -17.88 8.93
N CYS A 675 20.57 -19.05 9.55
CA CYS A 675 20.51 -19.20 11.00
C CYS A 675 21.77 -18.63 11.66
N SER A 676 22.96 -19.06 11.22
CA SER A 676 24.25 -18.53 11.71
C SER A 676 24.42 -17.02 11.46
N ALA A 677 23.98 -16.52 10.30
CA ALA A 677 24.11 -15.11 9.93
C ALA A 677 23.23 -14.21 10.80
N VAL A 678 21.96 -14.57 11.05
CA VAL A 678 21.06 -13.81 11.91
C VAL A 678 21.43 -13.97 13.39
N LYS A 679 21.87 -15.16 13.82
CA LYS A 679 22.37 -15.39 15.19
C LYS A 679 23.56 -14.47 15.51
N ARG A 680 24.49 -14.31 14.59
CA ARG A 680 25.59 -13.34 14.71
C ARG A 680 25.12 -11.90 14.88
N LEU A 681 24.05 -11.47 14.19
CA LEU A 681 23.49 -10.12 14.38
C LEU A 681 22.82 -9.97 15.75
N LEU A 682 22.18 -11.03 16.26
CA LEU A 682 21.53 -11.06 17.58
C LEU A 682 22.55 -11.02 18.75
N ASP A 683 23.76 -11.54 18.52
CA ASP A 683 24.83 -11.63 19.52
C ASP A 683 25.85 -10.46 19.43
N ASP A 684 25.79 -9.63 18.38
CA ASP A 684 26.60 -8.40 18.24
C ASP A 684 25.99 -7.24 19.04
N HIS A 685 26.81 -6.28 19.47
CA HIS A 685 26.37 -5.10 20.23
C HIS A 685 26.05 -3.88 19.34
N LYS A 686 25.82 -4.09 18.04
CA LYS A 686 25.51 -3.04 17.07
C LYS A 686 24.00 -2.92 16.84
N THR A 687 23.53 -1.71 16.60
CA THR A 687 22.16 -1.44 16.15
C THR A 687 22.04 -1.69 14.64
N TYR A 688 21.24 -2.69 14.29
CA TYR A 688 20.82 -3.07 12.94
C TYR A 688 19.40 -2.61 12.59
N VAL A 689 18.56 -2.30 13.59
CA VAL A 689 17.17 -1.82 13.47
C VAL A 689 16.97 -0.63 14.39
N ASN A 690 16.88 0.57 13.82
CA ASN A 690 16.63 1.79 14.59
C ASN A 690 15.11 2.06 14.75
N LEU A 691 14.51 1.52 15.80
CA LEU A 691 13.09 1.70 16.09
C LEU A 691 12.69 3.14 16.48
N GLU A 692 13.63 4.05 16.75
CA GLU A 692 13.34 5.49 16.95
C GLU A 692 13.06 6.20 15.62
N VAL A 693 13.59 5.66 14.52
CA VAL A 693 13.37 6.15 13.14
C VAL A 693 12.18 5.45 12.47
N TYR A 694 11.58 4.45 13.13
CA TYR A 694 10.36 3.78 12.67
C TYR A 694 9.14 4.69 12.86
N ASP A 695 8.79 5.48 11.85
CA ASP A 695 7.44 6.06 11.77
C ASP A 695 6.47 4.96 11.33
N GLY A 696 5.62 4.49 12.25
CA GLY A 696 4.58 3.50 11.97
C GLY A 696 3.53 3.94 10.93
N LYS A 697 3.64 5.17 10.41
CA LYS A 697 2.86 5.77 9.30
C LYS A 697 3.56 5.72 7.94
N ASP A 698 4.86 5.45 7.84
CA ASP A 698 5.55 5.31 6.54
C ASP A 698 5.05 4.09 5.75
N TYR A 699 4.53 3.09 6.48
CA TYR A 699 3.95 1.86 5.97
C TYR A 699 2.63 1.62 6.71
N ILE A 700 1.54 2.10 6.12
CA ILE A 700 0.17 1.83 6.61
C ILE A 700 -0.39 0.66 5.82
N ASN A 701 -0.73 -0.43 6.52
CA ASN A 701 -1.46 -1.58 5.99
C ASN A 701 -2.78 -1.13 5.32
N PHE A 702 -2.76 -0.97 3.99
CA PHE A 702 -3.97 -0.73 3.18
C PHE A 702 -4.90 -1.96 3.09
N ASP A 703 -4.45 -3.13 3.53
CA ASP A 703 -5.21 -4.39 3.46
C ASP A 703 -6.25 -4.55 4.60
N MET A 704 -6.34 -3.62 5.57
CA MET A 704 -7.36 -3.68 6.65
C MET A 704 -8.77 -3.19 6.26
N MET A 705 -9.05 -3.04 4.96
CA MET A 705 -10.43 -2.92 4.45
C MET A 705 -10.67 -3.82 3.22
N MET A 706 -10.28 -5.10 3.27
CA MET A 706 -10.81 -6.14 2.37
C MET A 706 -10.43 -7.55 2.83
N ASP A 707 -11.31 -8.21 3.60
CA ASP A 707 -11.55 -9.66 3.50
C ASP A 707 -12.79 -10.09 4.31
N GLU A 708 -13.97 -9.59 3.92
CA GLU A 708 -15.10 -10.50 3.74
C GLU A 708 -15.96 -10.04 2.54
N GLU A 709 -16.25 -11.00 1.67
CA GLU A 709 -16.98 -10.92 0.40
C GLU A 709 -16.39 -10.07 -0.75
N ALA A 710 -16.20 -10.73 -1.90
CA ALA A 710 -15.73 -10.10 -3.12
C ALA A 710 -16.85 -9.32 -3.82
N GLY A 711 -16.59 -8.09 -4.26
CA GLY A 711 -17.47 -7.30 -5.10
C GLY A 711 -16.77 -5.99 -5.52
N PRO A 712 -16.68 -5.63 -6.81
CA PRO A 712 -15.79 -4.56 -7.25
C PRO A 712 -16.49 -3.22 -7.52
N MET A 713 -15.63 -2.18 -7.58
CA MET A 713 -15.78 -0.93 -8.31
C MET A 713 -16.52 0.26 -7.65
N ASP A 714 -15.71 1.27 -7.27
CA ASP A 714 -15.52 2.51 -8.04
C ASP A 714 -16.77 3.41 -8.32
N HIS A 715 -16.69 4.75 -8.39
CA HIS A 715 -15.51 5.54 -8.79
C HIS A 715 -15.51 7.05 -8.41
N LEU A 716 -16.64 7.76 -8.44
CA LEU A 716 -16.66 9.10 -9.06
C LEU A 716 -16.51 10.34 -8.15
N TRP A 717 -15.78 11.42 -8.50
CA TRP A 717 -14.65 11.63 -9.46
C TRP A 717 -14.17 13.11 -9.35
N SER A 718 -13.07 13.45 -10.05
CA SER A 718 -12.84 14.66 -10.90
C SER A 718 -13.45 16.02 -10.50
N ASN A 719 -12.81 17.18 -10.59
CA ASN A 719 -11.80 17.70 -11.54
C ASN A 719 -11.22 19.01 -10.97
N PHE A 720 -10.06 19.47 -11.47
CA PHE A 720 -9.92 20.74 -12.21
C PHE A 720 -8.44 21.09 -12.46
N LEU A 721 -8.17 21.44 -13.72
CA LEU A 721 -6.98 22.03 -14.31
C LEU A 721 -7.48 22.71 -15.61
N PRO A 722 -6.90 23.78 -16.18
CA PRO A 722 -5.73 24.58 -15.75
C PRO A 722 -5.94 26.12 -15.75
N ILE A 723 -5.07 26.88 -15.06
CA ILE A 723 -4.62 28.22 -15.50
C ILE A 723 -3.09 28.31 -15.36
N LEU A 724 -2.47 29.16 -16.19
CA LEU A 724 -1.05 29.20 -16.54
C LEU A 724 -0.10 29.74 -15.44
N ILE A 725 1.12 29.18 -15.47
CA ILE A 725 2.44 29.86 -15.39
C ILE A 725 2.55 31.09 -14.47
N LEU A 726 3.13 30.88 -13.28
CA LEU A 726 4.28 31.68 -12.78
C LEU A 726 4.89 31.06 -11.50
N VAL A 727 6.14 31.43 -11.23
CA VAL A 727 6.95 31.09 -10.03
C VAL A 727 7.42 29.63 -9.92
N ALA A 728 8.71 29.43 -10.19
CA ALA A 728 9.48 28.35 -9.58
C ALA A 728 9.62 28.62 -8.07
N GLY A 729 8.96 27.82 -7.24
CA GLY A 729 9.04 27.87 -5.79
C GLY A 729 9.73 26.62 -5.25
N LEU A 730 10.99 26.76 -4.82
CA LEU A 730 11.79 25.68 -4.26
C LEU A 730 11.16 25.14 -2.97
N ALA A 731 11.41 23.86 -2.66
CA ALA A 731 11.37 23.40 -1.28
C ALA A 731 12.60 23.94 -0.53
N SER A 732 12.60 25.25 -0.29
CA SER A 732 13.55 25.91 0.61
C SER A 732 13.06 25.80 2.05
N SER A 733 14.00 25.77 3.00
CA SER A 733 13.71 26.33 4.32
C SER A 733 13.55 27.83 4.13
N ASP A 734 12.46 28.42 4.62
CA ASP A 734 12.30 29.87 4.58
C ASP A 734 13.14 30.47 5.71
N GLN A 735 14.25 31.09 5.30
CA GLN A 735 15.27 31.64 6.17
C GLN A 735 15.26 33.17 6.05
N GLU A 736 14.99 33.87 7.14
CA GLU A 736 15.09 35.32 7.21
C GLU A 736 16.55 35.71 7.45
N VAL A 737 17.06 36.68 6.67
CA VAL A 737 18.46 37.10 6.70
C VAL A 737 18.53 38.49 7.32
N LEU A 738 19.13 38.57 8.51
CA LEU A 738 19.28 39.81 9.28
C LEU A 738 20.53 40.60 8.86
N ILE A 739 21.59 39.90 8.44
CA ILE A 739 22.74 40.48 7.75
C ILE A 739 23.13 39.59 6.59
N GLU A 740 23.29 40.19 5.42
CA GLU A 740 24.03 39.62 4.29
C GLU A 740 25.06 40.66 3.85
N LYS A 741 26.36 40.34 3.99
CA LYS A 741 27.45 41.08 3.36
C LYS A 741 28.05 40.21 2.25
N PRO A 742 27.46 40.20 1.04
CA PRO A 742 27.92 39.34 -0.04
C PRO A 742 29.20 39.87 -0.71
N GLU A 743 29.80 39.04 -1.56
CA GLU A 743 30.89 39.42 -2.46
C GLU A 743 30.31 40.31 -3.58
N CYS A 744 30.31 41.63 -3.39
CA CYS A 744 29.78 42.61 -4.34
C CYS A 744 30.71 43.82 -4.51
N ASP A 745 30.94 44.22 -5.77
CA ASP A 745 31.96 45.21 -6.17
C ASP A 745 31.68 46.65 -5.70
N SER A 746 30.46 46.94 -5.24
CA SER A 746 30.01 48.27 -4.80
C SER A 746 29.57 48.33 -3.32
N CYS A 747 29.74 47.24 -2.58
CA CYS A 747 29.37 47.17 -1.18
C CYS A 747 30.51 47.67 -0.27
N SER A 748 30.18 48.06 0.97
CA SER A 748 31.14 48.13 2.08
C SER A 748 30.51 47.56 3.35
N TRP A 749 31.35 47.05 4.24
CA TRP A 749 30.90 46.44 5.48
C TRP A 749 30.59 47.50 6.56
N ASN A 750 31.32 48.63 6.57
CA ASN A 750 31.25 49.71 7.56
C ASN A 750 31.44 49.23 9.02
N TRP A 751 32.26 48.20 9.23
CA TRP A 751 32.53 47.63 10.55
C TRP A 751 33.67 48.37 11.26
N THR A 752 33.62 48.42 12.59
CA THR A 752 34.60 49.18 13.39
C THR A 752 35.83 48.34 13.67
N ILE A 753 37.00 48.80 13.20
CA ILE A 753 38.31 48.23 13.54
C ILE A 753 38.78 48.86 14.86
N LEU A 754 39.22 48.02 15.79
CA LEU A 754 39.66 48.40 17.14
C LEU A 754 40.92 47.60 17.48
N GLN A 755 42.08 48.25 17.48
CA GLN A 755 43.38 47.57 17.63
C GLN A 755 44.40 48.37 18.45
N THR A 756 45.31 47.66 19.11
CA THR A 756 46.52 48.26 19.68
C THR A 756 47.60 48.43 18.61
N ALA A 757 48.31 49.56 18.60
CA ALA A 757 49.35 49.83 17.62
C ALA A 757 50.60 48.96 17.90
N GLU A 758 50.81 47.92 17.09
CA GLU A 758 52.00 47.05 17.19
C GLU A 758 52.90 47.14 15.94
N PRO A 759 54.20 47.45 16.11
CA PRO A 759 55.13 47.49 14.98
C PRO A 759 55.29 46.13 14.28
N GLY A 760 54.90 46.08 13.00
CA GLY A 760 55.06 44.90 12.14
C GLY A 760 53.80 44.04 11.94
N TYR A 761 52.66 44.42 12.52
CA TYR A 761 51.36 43.78 12.29
C TYR A 761 50.40 44.76 11.59
N THR A 762 49.56 44.29 10.66
CA THR A 762 48.63 45.19 9.94
C THR A 762 47.44 45.65 10.77
N GLY A 763 47.02 44.83 11.75
CA GLY A 763 45.66 44.89 12.24
C GLY A 763 44.64 44.42 11.19
N TRP A 764 43.35 44.52 11.49
CA TRP A 764 42.30 44.39 10.48
C TRP A 764 42.26 45.61 9.58
N TYR A 765 42.19 45.41 8.26
CA TYR A 765 41.94 46.48 7.30
C TYR A 765 41.10 45.98 6.12
N GLU A 766 40.33 46.86 5.50
CA GLU A 766 39.50 46.59 4.33
C GLU A 766 40.39 46.64 3.06
N LYS A 767 40.28 45.63 2.19
CA LYS A 767 41.13 45.46 1.02
C LYS A 767 40.32 44.99 -0.20
N GLY A 768 40.54 45.65 -1.32
CA GLY A 768 40.07 45.23 -2.65
C GLY A 768 38.63 45.63 -2.98
N SER A 769 38.19 45.16 -4.14
CA SER A 769 36.81 45.21 -4.62
C SER A 769 36.53 43.83 -5.24
N PRO A 770 35.60 43.01 -4.69
CA PRO A 770 34.73 43.27 -3.54
C PRO A 770 35.50 43.49 -2.20
N PRO A 771 34.87 44.10 -1.18
CA PRO A 771 35.50 44.41 0.11
C PRO A 771 35.77 43.15 0.94
N GLU A 772 37.05 42.85 1.18
CA GLU A 772 37.49 41.76 2.07
C GLU A 772 38.24 42.36 3.28
N TYR A 773 38.01 41.86 4.50
CA TYR A 773 38.83 42.25 5.66
C TYR A 773 40.04 41.33 5.80
N LEU A 774 41.24 41.89 5.81
CA LEU A 774 42.50 41.16 5.96
C LEU A 774 43.21 41.59 7.25
N ALA A 775 43.82 40.61 7.94
CA ALA A 775 44.77 40.86 9.02
C ALA A 775 45.93 39.87 8.94
N CYS A 776 47.18 40.34 8.97
CA CYS A 776 48.37 39.50 8.84
C CYS A 776 49.63 40.15 9.46
N ILE A 777 50.66 39.34 9.73
CA ILE A 777 51.98 39.81 10.20
C ILE A 777 52.81 40.22 8.98
N ASN A 778 53.25 41.48 8.92
CA ASN A 778 54.04 42.02 7.82
C ASN A 778 55.56 42.03 8.10
N ASN A 779 55.99 42.04 9.37
CA ASN A 779 57.42 42.05 9.71
C ASN A 779 57.72 41.32 11.03
N PHE A 780 58.29 40.11 10.93
CA PHE A 780 58.60 39.24 12.07
C PHE A 780 59.75 39.76 12.96
N ASN A 781 60.55 40.71 12.48
CA ASN A 781 61.76 41.19 13.18
C ASN A 781 61.49 42.27 14.25
N VAL A 782 60.28 42.83 14.36
CA VAL A 782 60.02 44.05 15.17
C VAL A 782 59.07 43.83 16.36
N SER A 783 58.04 42.99 16.25
CA SER A 783 57.10 42.76 17.36
C SER A 783 57.64 41.78 18.41
N THR A 784 57.48 42.13 19.70
CA THR A 784 57.77 41.29 20.88
C THR A 784 56.52 40.86 21.66
N SER A 785 55.35 41.45 21.37
CA SER A 785 54.06 41.17 21.99
C SER A 785 53.12 40.40 21.04
N ARG A 786 51.99 39.90 21.54
CA ARG A 786 50.94 39.32 20.69
C ARG A 786 49.97 40.43 20.27
N PRO A 787 49.68 40.61 18.98
CA PRO A 787 48.80 41.66 18.53
C PRO A 787 47.38 41.44 19.04
N ASN A 788 46.68 42.53 19.36
CA ASN A 788 45.31 42.52 19.86
C ASN A 788 44.44 43.34 18.92
N SER A 789 43.82 42.69 17.92
CA SER A 789 43.04 43.36 16.87
C SER A 789 41.63 42.80 16.77
N TRP A 790 40.65 43.70 16.90
CA TRP A 790 39.23 43.40 16.88
C TRP A 790 38.55 44.07 15.68
N LEU A 791 37.64 43.34 15.06
CA LEU A 791 36.72 43.84 14.03
C LEU A 791 35.29 43.63 14.53
N ARG A 792 34.56 44.71 14.79
CA ARG A 792 33.22 44.71 15.41
C ARG A 792 32.14 45.11 14.41
N SER A 793 31.05 44.36 14.37
CA SER A 793 29.87 44.69 13.57
C SER A 793 29.13 45.93 14.08
N ASP A 794 28.26 46.46 13.23
CA ASP A 794 27.13 47.28 13.69
C ASP A 794 26.12 46.46 14.52
N LYS A 795 25.20 47.16 15.19
CA LYS A 795 24.07 46.59 15.95
C LYS A 795 23.16 45.76 15.03
N ILE A 796 22.90 44.52 15.44
CA ILE A 796 21.96 43.59 14.81
C ILE A 796 20.70 43.55 15.66
N THR A 797 19.57 43.96 15.11
CA THR A 797 18.25 43.79 15.76
C THR A 797 17.80 42.34 15.61
N VAL A 798 17.37 41.74 16.72
CA VAL A 798 16.85 40.38 16.76
C VAL A 798 15.33 40.45 16.92
N ASN A 799 14.61 39.93 15.93
CA ASN A 799 13.15 39.92 15.87
C ASN A 799 12.59 38.77 16.75
N GLU A 800 11.60 38.01 16.29
CA GLU A 800 11.06 36.82 16.98
C GLU A 800 12.03 35.62 17.08
N ALA A 801 13.28 35.75 16.62
CA ALA A 801 14.24 34.67 16.50
C ALA A 801 14.79 34.20 17.86
N LYS A 802 14.56 32.91 18.19
CA LYS A 802 15.12 32.27 19.40
C LYS A 802 16.59 31.81 19.23
N ARG A 803 17.02 31.62 17.98
CA ARG A 803 18.38 31.26 17.56
C ARG A 803 18.70 31.92 16.24
N LEU A 804 19.94 32.37 16.09
CA LEU A 804 20.52 32.81 14.82
C LEU A 804 21.64 31.84 14.40
N ASP A 805 21.80 31.61 13.11
CA ASP A 805 22.94 30.92 12.53
C ASP A 805 23.86 31.96 11.85
N VAL A 806 25.11 32.05 12.32
CA VAL A 806 26.13 32.99 11.82
C VAL A 806 27.09 32.24 10.90
N THR A 807 26.96 32.45 9.58
CA THR A 807 27.82 31.84 8.58
C THR A 807 28.94 32.79 8.18
N VAL A 808 30.18 32.38 8.39
CA VAL A 808 31.40 33.15 8.06
C VAL A 808 32.16 32.43 6.95
N ARG A 809 32.48 33.16 5.87
CA ARG A 809 33.43 32.71 4.85
C ARG A 809 34.79 33.34 5.09
N TYR A 810 35.83 32.53 5.18
CA TYR A 810 37.18 32.96 5.56
C TYR A 810 38.29 32.12 4.93
N PHE A 811 39.53 32.58 5.08
CA PHE A 811 40.76 31.86 4.77
C PHE A 811 41.79 32.15 5.87
N ILE A 812 42.55 31.14 6.29
CA ILE A 812 43.66 31.26 7.25
C ILE A 812 44.89 30.56 6.66
N ALA A 813 46.00 31.28 6.58
CA ALA A 813 47.28 30.75 6.10
C ALA A 813 47.98 29.92 7.17
N ASP A 814 48.73 28.89 6.74
CA ASP A 814 49.52 28.03 7.62
C ASP A 814 50.78 28.75 8.12
N CYS A 815 50.93 28.90 9.43
CA CYS A 815 52.15 29.45 10.04
C CYS A 815 53.43 28.72 9.62
N SER A 816 53.34 27.43 9.30
CA SER A 816 54.46 26.61 8.78
C SER A 816 55.02 27.15 7.45
N SER A 817 54.20 27.84 6.67
CA SER A 817 54.60 28.46 5.40
C SER A 817 55.39 29.77 5.56
N MET A 818 55.48 30.32 6.78
CA MET A 818 56.13 31.61 7.08
C MET A 818 57.59 31.50 7.53
N GLY A 819 58.14 30.27 7.55
CA GLY A 819 59.53 29.98 7.85
C GLY A 819 59.92 30.06 9.33
N LYS A 820 61.13 29.57 9.65
CA LYS A 820 61.62 29.29 11.03
C LYS A 820 61.61 30.47 12.01
N LYS A 821 61.40 31.72 11.56
CA LYS A 821 61.29 32.91 12.43
C LYS A 821 59.83 33.31 12.74
N GLY A 822 58.85 32.85 11.95
CA GLY A 822 57.43 33.17 12.12
C GLY A 822 56.66 32.15 12.97
N GLU A 823 57.17 30.91 13.05
CA GLU A 823 56.49 29.75 13.65
C GLU A 823 56.08 29.96 15.12
N ASN A 824 56.89 30.68 15.92
CA ASN A 824 56.60 30.99 17.33
C ASN A 824 55.75 32.26 17.54
N LYS A 825 55.40 33.01 16.48
CA LYS A 825 54.66 34.29 16.56
C LYS A 825 53.33 34.30 15.82
N CYS A 826 53.10 33.34 14.92
CA CYS A 826 51.88 33.22 14.13
C CYS A 826 50.86 32.29 14.82
N VAL A 827 49.56 32.53 14.61
CA VAL A 827 48.46 31.70 15.14
C VAL A 827 47.60 31.16 13.99
N ASN A 828 47.22 29.88 14.05
CA ASN A 828 46.45 29.20 12.99
C ASN A 828 44.91 29.30 13.18
N ALA A 829 44.42 30.34 13.87
CA ALA A 829 43.00 30.54 14.19
C ALA A 829 42.66 32.02 14.49
N ILE A 830 41.40 32.40 14.23
CA ILE A 830 40.79 33.65 14.73
C ILE A 830 39.53 33.33 15.54
N ASP A 831 39.18 34.20 16.47
CA ASP A 831 38.07 33.98 17.40
C ASP A 831 36.85 34.82 17.04
N LEU A 832 35.66 34.22 17.17
CA LEU A 832 34.37 34.88 17.00
C LEU A 832 33.68 35.03 18.36
N TYR A 833 33.34 36.28 18.68
CA TYR A 833 32.68 36.71 19.91
C TYR A 833 31.31 37.33 19.62
N VAL A 834 30.43 37.28 20.63
CA VAL A 834 29.11 37.93 20.60
C VAL A 834 28.86 38.76 21.85
N LYS A 835 28.22 39.92 21.69
CA LYS A 835 27.61 40.69 22.78
C LYS A 835 26.11 40.77 22.55
N GLN A 836 25.31 40.48 23.57
CA GLN A 836 23.85 40.63 23.53
C GLN A 836 23.39 41.72 24.53
N SER A 837 22.34 42.46 24.19
CA SER A 837 21.76 43.56 24.97
C SER A 837 20.23 43.61 24.78
N ASN A 838 19.52 44.10 25.80
CA ASN A 838 18.10 44.47 25.69
C ASN A 838 17.87 45.99 25.54
N GLN A 839 18.92 46.79 25.75
CA GLN A 839 18.89 48.24 25.56
C GLN A 839 19.25 48.56 24.11
N ASP A 840 18.43 49.42 23.50
CA ASP A 840 18.66 49.90 22.13
C ASP A 840 19.69 51.04 22.15
N ILE A 841 20.95 50.71 21.82
CA ILE A 841 22.01 51.71 21.69
C ILE A 841 21.87 52.34 20.30
N ILE A 842 21.40 53.59 20.25
CA ILE A 842 21.16 54.32 19.00
C ILE A 842 22.46 54.96 18.48
N ASP A 843 23.25 55.57 19.37
CA ASP A 843 24.51 56.21 19.00
C ASP A 843 25.65 55.18 18.89
N LYS A 844 26.30 55.13 17.72
CA LYS A 844 27.45 54.28 17.42
C LYS A 844 28.66 54.55 18.33
N SER A 845 28.80 55.77 18.87
CA SER A 845 29.89 56.13 19.79
C SER A 845 29.85 55.30 21.08
N ASN A 846 28.66 54.94 21.53
CA ASN A 846 28.38 54.21 22.77
C ASN A 846 28.33 52.68 22.57
N TYR A 847 28.60 52.16 21.37
CA TYR A 847 28.66 50.72 21.15
C TYR A 847 29.82 50.11 21.96
N PRO A 848 29.61 48.98 22.67
CA PRO A 848 30.63 48.36 23.51
C PRO A 848 31.97 48.18 22.78
N ASN A 849 33.06 48.60 23.42
CA ASN A 849 34.40 48.48 22.89
C ASN A 849 35.06 47.19 23.45
N PRO A 850 35.31 46.15 22.63
CA PRO A 850 35.94 44.91 23.09
C PRO A 850 37.39 45.07 23.58
N LEU A 851 38.10 46.16 23.26
CA LEU A 851 39.44 46.41 23.81
C LEU A 851 39.41 46.81 25.30
N SER A 852 38.40 47.59 25.72
CA SER A 852 38.27 48.04 27.12
C SER A 852 37.32 47.19 27.94
N HIS A 853 36.43 46.44 27.29
CA HIS A 853 35.38 45.63 27.93
C HIS A 853 35.34 44.20 27.39
N THR A 854 36.50 43.55 27.23
CA THR A 854 36.63 42.21 26.62
C THR A 854 35.77 41.16 27.32
N THR A 855 35.70 41.19 28.66
CA THR A 855 34.86 40.29 29.48
C THR A 855 33.37 40.43 29.25
N SER A 856 32.92 41.50 28.60
CA SER A 856 31.50 41.70 28.27
C SER A 856 31.05 40.86 27.06
N TYR A 857 31.99 40.37 26.25
CA TYR A 857 31.78 39.58 25.02
C TYR A 857 32.00 38.07 25.29
N GLU A 858 31.10 37.22 24.78
CA GLU A 858 31.12 35.76 24.92
C GLU A 858 31.80 35.12 23.69
N LYS A 859 32.88 34.33 23.85
CA LYS A 859 33.52 33.59 22.73
C LYS A 859 32.60 32.44 22.31
N ILE A 860 32.09 32.49 21.09
CA ILE A 860 31.13 31.49 20.56
C ILE A 860 31.75 30.50 19.58
N ALA A 861 32.86 30.86 18.93
CA ALA A 861 33.60 29.92 18.10
C ALA A 861 35.08 30.31 17.96
N GLU A 862 35.90 29.29 17.77
CA GLU A 862 37.24 29.42 17.18
C GLU A 862 37.15 29.01 15.71
N LEU A 863 37.59 29.89 14.81
CA LEU A 863 37.69 29.65 13.38
C LEU A 863 39.11 29.13 13.11
N GLY A 864 39.33 27.86 13.40
CA GLY A 864 40.64 27.20 13.30
C GLY A 864 40.81 26.31 12.05
N HIS A 865 42.06 25.83 11.92
CA HIS A 865 42.68 25.06 10.82
C HIS A 865 43.25 25.91 9.67
N PRO A 866 44.54 25.72 9.31
CA PRO A 866 45.09 26.26 8.08
C PRO A 866 44.39 25.71 6.84
N THR A 867 43.88 26.60 6.00
CA THR A 867 43.09 26.26 4.82
C THR A 867 43.87 26.61 3.56
N LYS A 868 43.99 25.68 2.60
CA LYS A 868 44.55 25.98 1.26
C LYS A 868 43.52 26.57 0.28
N VAL A 869 42.27 26.76 0.71
CA VAL A 869 41.11 27.19 -0.09
C VAL A 869 40.21 28.11 0.73
N LYS A 870 39.35 28.91 0.09
CA LYS A 870 38.28 29.66 0.79
C LYS A 870 37.35 28.65 1.50
N THR A 871 37.05 28.88 2.78
CA THR A 871 36.27 27.96 3.63
C THR A 871 35.08 28.69 4.25
N SER A 872 34.02 27.96 4.61
CA SER A 872 32.81 28.49 5.24
C SER A 872 32.47 27.71 6.52
N LYS A 873 32.12 28.41 7.60
CA LYS A 873 31.71 27.80 8.87
C LYS A 873 30.46 28.51 9.41
N THR A 874 29.46 27.73 9.82
CA THR A 874 28.23 28.24 10.43
C THR A 874 28.26 27.97 11.94
N VAL A 875 27.97 29.01 12.73
CA VAL A 875 28.00 29.00 14.20
C VAL A 875 26.62 29.37 14.73
N PRO A 876 25.93 28.47 15.47
CA PRO A 876 24.64 28.79 16.06
C PRO A 876 24.80 29.67 17.31
N VAL A 877 23.90 30.64 17.47
CA VAL A 877 23.85 31.57 18.59
C VAL A 877 22.45 31.56 19.20
N VAL A 878 22.36 31.16 20.48
CA VAL A 878 21.10 31.23 21.25
C VAL A 878 20.86 32.66 21.72
N ILE A 879 19.64 33.15 21.51
CA ILE A 879 19.28 34.54 21.76
C ILE A 879 18.81 34.74 23.20
N LYS A 880 19.50 35.65 23.88
CA LYS A 880 19.31 36.08 25.28
C LYS A 880 18.87 37.56 25.36
N GLY A 881 18.93 38.32 24.27
CA GLY A 881 18.50 39.73 24.22
C GLY A 881 18.16 40.25 22.82
N LYS A 882 17.47 41.40 22.77
CA LYS A 882 16.89 42.01 21.56
C LYS A 882 17.91 42.55 20.54
N PHE A 883 19.13 42.85 20.97
CA PHE A 883 20.18 43.42 20.14
C PHE A 883 21.48 42.64 20.30
N LEU A 884 22.22 42.50 19.20
CA LEU A 884 23.40 41.66 19.12
C LEU A 884 24.54 42.39 18.38
N PHE A 885 25.78 42.19 18.83
CA PHE A 885 26.99 42.66 18.15
C PHE A 885 27.94 41.47 17.97
N LEU A 886 28.47 41.30 16.77
CA LEU A 886 29.53 40.33 16.46
C LEU A 886 30.90 41.00 16.56
N ALA A 887 31.90 40.26 17.00
CA ALA A 887 33.28 40.73 17.10
C ALA A 887 34.27 39.63 16.73
N PHE A 888 35.18 39.90 15.79
CA PHE A 888 36.24 38.99 15.38
C PHE A 888 37.56 39.43 15.99
N HIS A 889 38.19 38.54 16.76
CA HIS A 889 39.46 38.79 17.43
C HIS A 889 40.59 38.04 16.74
N ASN A 890 41.67 38.74 16.42
CA ASN A 890 42.87 38.17 15.82
C ASN A 890 44.09 38.45 16.72
N ASN A 891 44.73 37.36 17.16
CA ASN A 891 45.88 37.33 18.07
C ASN A 891 47.24 37.05 17.37
N GLY A 892 47.32 37.20 16.05
CA GLY A 892 48.52 36.91 15.26
C GLY A 892 48.32 35.92 14.10
N ALA A 893 47.09 35.67 13.69
CA ALA A 893 46.77 34.89 12.50
C ALA A 893 46.87 35.73 11.23
N CYS A 894 47.28 35.09 10.13
CA CYS A 894 47.16 35.66 8.80
C CYS A 894 45.86 35.17 8.16
N SER A 895 44.84 36.04 8.18
CA SER A 895 43.44 35.69 7.90
C SER A 895 42.76 36.68 6.97
N ILE A 896 41.82 36.19 6.16
CA ILE A 896 40.94 36.97 5.30
C ILE A 896 39.48 36.59 5.61
N LEU A 897 38.61 37.59 5.76
CA LEU A 897 37.16 37.43 5.86
C LEU A 897 36.51 37.88 4.55
N TYR A 898 35.78 36.97 3.90
CA TYR A 898 35.16 37.18 2.58
C TYR A 898 33.68 37.57 2.66
N SER A 899 32.94 37.03 3.64
CA SER A 899 31.56 37.41 3.91
C SER A 899 31.10 36.92 5.27
N VAL A 900 30.14 37.64 5.86
CA VAL A 900 29.40 37.21 7.04
C VAL A 900 27.90 37.31 6.73
N LYS A 901 27.18 36.22 7.00
CA LYS A 901 25.72 36.11 6.91
C LYS A 901 25.16 35.74 8.28
N VAL A 902 24.11 36.44 8.72
CA VAL A 902 23.38 36.17 9.96
C VAL A 902 21.92 35.96 9.60
N SER A 903 21.39 34.79 9.94
CA SER A 903 20.03 34.40 9.52
C SER A 903 19.35 33.46 10.51
N TYR A 904 18.02 33.31 10.41
CA TYR A 904 17.25 32.36 11.21
C TYR A 904 16.13 31.71 10.40
N ASN A 905 15.74 30.52 10.83
CA ASN A 905 14.70 29.73 10.16
C ASN A 905 13.33 30.04 10.80
N PHE A 906 12.29 30.08 9.99
CA PHE A 906 10.91 30.19 10.48
C PHE A 906 9.99 29.28 9.68
N CYS A 907 8.93 28.78 10.32
CA CYS A 907 7.84 28.13 9.62
C CYS A 907 6.95 29.20 8.97
N PRO A 908 6.79 29.22 7.64
CA PRO A 908 6.01 30.24 6.94
C PRO A 908 4.52 30.13 7.26
N GLU A 909 3.77 31.23 7.14
CA GLU A 909 2.32 31.15 7.24
C GLU A 909 1.77 30.20 6.16
N LYS A 910 0.87 29.30 6.56
CA LYS A 910 0.39 28.26 5.65
C LYS A 910 -1.11 28.02 5.78
N THR A 911 -1.82 28.21 4.67
CA THR A 911 -3.21 27.79 4.51
C THR A 911 -3.26 26.37 3.93
N LEU A 912 -3.96 25.46 4.59
CA LEU A 912 -4.25 24.10 4.13
C LEU A 912 -5.68 24.07 3.56
N GLY A 913 -5.82 24.32 2.25
CA GLY A 913 -7.13 24.47 1.59
C GLY A 913 -8.11 23.32 1.88
N ASN A 914 -7.67 22.07 1.71
CA ASN A 914 -8.51 20.89 1.94
C ASN A 914 -8.99 20.73 3.40
N ASN A 915 -8.30 21.35 4.37
CA ASN A 915 -8.63 21.27 5.80
C ASN A 915 -9.17 22.59 6.39
N LEU A 916 -9.33 23.64 5.56
CA LEU A 916 -9.79 24.98 5.94
C LEU A 916 -9.03 25.60 7.14
N LEU A 917 -7.75 25.25 7.26
CA LEU A 917 -6.89 25.59 8.41
C LEU A 917 -5.81 26.59 8.00
N VAL A 918 -5.60 27.61 8.82
CA VAL A 918 -4.53 28.61 8.68
C VAL A 918 -3.54 28.46 9.84
N LEU A 919 -2.28 28.18 9.51
CA LEU A 919 -1.17 28.08 10.44
C LEU A 919 -0.37 29.39 10.43
N PRO A 920 -0.23 30.12 11.56
CA PRO A 920 0.46 31.40 11.59
C PRO A 920 1.98 31.25 11.41
N ARG A 921 2.62 32.28 10.84
CA ARG A 921 4.10 32.38 10.79
C ARG A 921 4.68 32.18 12.19
N THR A 922 5.66 31.27 12.33
CA THR A 922 6.24 30.91 13.63
C THR A 922 7.76 30.78 13.55
N ALA A 923 8.50 31.47 14.41
CA ALA A 923 9.96 31.32 14.50
C ALA A 923 10.36 29.91 14.98
N ALA A 924 11.42 29.35 14.39
CA ALA A 924 11.89 28.02 14.76
C ALA A 924 12.42 27.97 16.22
N PRO A 925 12.23 26.83 16.93
CA PRO A 925 12.80 26.63 18.26
C PRO A 925 14.34 26.67 18.26
N ALA A 926 14.93 27.09 19.38
CA ALA A 926 16.39 27.24 19.49
C ALA A 926 17.12 25.89 19.56
N ASN A 927 16.54 24.91 20.25
CA ASN A 927 17.08 23.57 20.39
C ASN A 927 16.64 22.69 19.21
N VAL A 928 17.57 21.90 18.67
CA VAL A 928 17.33 21.03 17.50
C VAL A 928 16.34 19.90 17.81
N LEU A 929 16.32 19.44 19.07
CA LEU A 929 15.44 18.37 19.57
C LEU A 929 14.05 18.87 20.02
N GLU A 930 13.86 20.19 20.11
CA GLU A 930 12.63 20.80 20.59
C GLU A 930 11.71 21.12 19.42
N ILE A 931 10.42 20.79 19.54
CA ILE A 931 9.43 20.99 18.48
C ILE A 931 8.34 21.92 19.02
N SER A 932 8.14 23.06 18.38
CA SER A 932 7.15 24.04 18.84
C SER A 932 5.75 23.64 18.39
N ARG A 933 4.88 23.30 19.36
CA ARG A 933 3.43 23.12 19.13
C ARG A 933 2.81 24.49 18.83
N VAL A 934 2.12 24.59 17.70
CA VAL A 934 1.43 25.81 17.24
C VAL A 934 -0.05 25.51 17.05
N GLU A 935 -0.91 26.40 17.53
CA GLU A 935 -2.35 26.30 17.31
C GLU A 935 -2.72 26.98 15.98
N GLY A 936 -3.43 26.24 15.12
CA GLY A 936 -3.97 26.74 13.86
C GLY A 936 -5.40 27.25 14.03
N ARG A 937 -5.79 28.20 13.16
CA ARG A 937 -7.12 28.82 13.20
C ARG A 937 -7.96 28.35 12.01
N CYS A 938 -9.24 28.06 12.24
CA CYS A 938 -10.17 27.84 11.14
C CYS A 938 -10.32 29.09 10.29
N LYS A 939 -10.46 28.87 8.98
CA LYS A 939 -10.75 29.94 8.02
C LYS A 939 -12.16 30.48 8.25
N GLU A 940 -12.41 31.70 7.76
CA GLU A 940 -13.72 32.34 7.85
C GLU A 940 -14.84 31.43 7.31
N ASN A 941 -15.96 31.40 8.05
CA ASN A 941 -17.12 30.52 7.81
C ASN A 941 -16.83 29.00 7.85
N ALA A 942 -15.70 28.59 8.40
CA ALA A 942 -15.46 27.24 8.87
C ALA A 942 -15.57 27.13 10.40
N VAL A 943 -15.94 25.95 10.89
CA VAL A 943 -15.95 25.56 12.30
C VAL A 943 -14.96 24.42 12.54
N GLN A 944 -14.50 24.31 13.78
CA GLN A 944 -13.63 23.22 14.20
C GLN A 944 -14.46 21.96 14.43
N LEU A 945 -14.15 20.88 13.69
CA LEU A 945 -14.62 19.55 14.06
C LEU A 945 -13.86 19.11 15.33
N VAL A 946 -14.48 18.28 16.18
CA VAL A 946 -14.15 17.97 17.59
C VAL A 946 -12.66 17.65 17.93
N SER A 947 -11.78 17.42 16.95
CA SER A 947 -10.34 17.21 17.16
C SER A 947 -9.51 18.51 17.28
N SER A 948 -8.26 18.41 17.74
CA SER A 948 -7.43 19.58 18.07
C SER A 948 -6.64 20.11 16.86
N LEU A 949 -6.71 21.42 16.59
CA LEU A 949 -6.10 22.09 15.44
C LEU A 949 -4.61 22.42 15.61
N HIS A 950 -3.81 21.45 16.05
CA HIS A 950 -2.40 21.69 16.34
C HIS A 950 -1.46 21.27 15.20
N ALA A 951 -0.38 22.02 15.10
CA ALA A 951 0.72 21.87 14.17
C ALA A 951 2.04 21.86 14.93
N TYR A 952 3.10 21.40 14.27
CA TYR A 952 4.42 21.32 14.87
C TYR A 952 5.46 21.97 13.96
N CYS A 953 6.16 22.99 14.44
CA CYS A 953 7.23 23.69 13.74
C CYS A 953 8.59 23.16 14.21
N ASP A 954 9.40 22.66 13.27
CA ASP A 954 10.75 22.14 13.55
C ASP A 954 11.83 23.24 13.59
N SER A 955 13.00 22.89 14.14
CA SER A 955 14.17 23.77 14.26
C SER A 955 14.78 24.22 12.91
N ARG A 956 14.30 23.68 11.79
CA ARG A 956 14.71 24.04 10.41
C ARG A 956 13.67 24.90 9.70
N GLY A 957 12.61 25.34 10.38
CA GLY A 957 11.54 26.14 9.77
C GLY A 957 10.57 25.33 8.91
N SER A 958 10.48 24.01 9.11
CA SER A 958 9.52 23.16 8.40
C SER A 958 8.35 22.78 9.30
N TRP A 959 7.13 22.92 8.75
CA TRP A 959 5.94 22.31 9.33
C TRP A 959 6.02 20.79 9.22
N ASN A 960 5.94 20.09 10.34
CA ASN A 960 5.71 18.65 10.36
C ASN A 960 4.26 18.38 9.87
N LYS A 961 4.14 17.63 8.76
CA LYS A 961 2.85 17.40 8.07
C LYS A 961 2.16 16.09 8.45
N THR A 962 2.82 15.19 9.18
CA THR A 962 2.26 13.88 9.58
C THR A 962 1.58 13.88 10.96
N SER A 963 1.59 15.05 11.62
CA SER A 963 1.10 15.29 12.99
C SER A 963 -0.12 16.25 13.05
N PHE A 964 -0.80 16.50 11.92
CA PHE A 964 -2.04 17.28 11.89
C PHE A 964 -3.24 16.40 12.27
N GLU A 965 -3.79 16.61 13.46
CA GLU A 965 -4.97 15.87 13.95
C GLU A 965 -6.29 16.63 13.77
N GLY A 966 -6.21 17.92 13.43
CA GLY A 966 -7.36 18.82 13.31
C GLY A 966 -7.81 19.10 11.88
N ARG A 967 -9.13 19.14 11.66
CA ARG A 967 -9.77 19.60 10.42
C ARG A 967 -10.87 20.62 10.74
N CYS A 968 -10.88 21.73 10.01
CA CYS A 968 -12.03 22.62 9.98
C CYS A 968 -12.95 22.23 8.82
N ILE A 969 -14.27 22.42 9.02
CA ILE A 969 -15.31 22.16 8.02
C ILE A 969 -16.15 23.42 7.81
N CYS A 970 -16.76 23.57 6.65
CA CYS A 970 -17.67 24.71 6.42
C CYS A 970 -18.96 24.57 7.23
N LYS A 971 -19.52 25.72 7.64
CA LYS A 971 -20.82 25.83 8.30
C LYS A 971 -21.97 25.26 7.46
N GLU A 972 -23.13 25.06 8.08
CA GLU A 972 -24.36 24.64 7.41
C GLU A 972 -24.69 25.46 6.12
N ASP A 973 -25.07 24.74 5.05
CA ASP A 973 -25.22 25.20 3.66
C ASP A 973 -24.01 25.92 3.03
N MET A 974 -22.80 25.59 3.46
CA MET A 974 -21.57 26.05 2.83
C MET A 974 -20.69 24.85 2.43
N GLU A 975 -19.99 24.92 1.29
CA GLU A 975 -19.01 23.90 0.85
C GLU A 975 -17.61 24.48 0.65
N ASN A 976 -16.61 23.60 0.69
CA ASN A 976 -15.20 23.95 0.52
C ASN A 976 -14.83 24.02 -0.97
N THR A 977 -14.84 25.23 -1.52
CA THR A 977 -14.35 25.53 -2.87
C THR A 977 -12.93 26.08 -2.78
N ASP A 978 -11.95 25.27 -3.22
CA ASP A 978 -10.51 25.62 -3.26
C ASP A 978 -9.98 26.26 -1.96
N GLY A 979 -10.38 25.70 -0.82
CA GLY A 979 -9.99 26.19 0.49
C GLY A 979 -10.71 27.45 0.96
N ARG A 980 -11.92 27.74 0.49
CA ARG A 980 -12.83 28.78 1.00
C ARG A 980 -14.23 28.20 1.19
N CYS A 981 -14.93 28.62 2.24
CA CYS A 981 -16.33 28.26 2.44
C CYS A 981 -17.25 29.20 1.65
N GLN A 982 -17.96 28.66 0.67
CA GLN A 982 -18.95 29.36 -0.15
C GLN A 982 -20.33 28.73 0.03
N ALA A 983 -21.39 29.53 -0.13
CA ALA A 983 -22.77 29.05 0.01
C ALA A 983 -23.11 28.00 -1.06
N CYS A 984 -23.95 27.02 -0.69
CA CYS A 984 -24.38 25.98 -1.61
C CYS A 984 -25.05 26.57 -2.87
N PRO A 985 -24.79 26.00 -4.07
CA PRO A 985 -25.53 26.35 -5.28
C PRO A 985 -27.04 26.11 -5.14
N ASN A 986 -27.85 26.94 -5.81
CA ASN A 986 -29.32 26.87 -5.76
C ASN A 986 -29.86 25.44 -5.93
N GLY A 987 -30.72 24.99 -4.99
CA GLY A 987 -31.30 23.65 -4.99
C GLY A 987 -30.41 22.56 -4.36
N LYS A 988 -29.24 22.93 -3.83
CA LYS A 988 -28.38 22.07 -3.01
C LYS A 988 -28.22 22.63 -1.60
N TYR A 989 -27.89 21.74 -0.67
CA TYR A 989 -27.85 22.00 0.77
C TYR A 989 -26.65 21.27 1.40
N ASN A 990 -26.27 21.63 2.64
CA ASN A 990 -25.21 20.93 3.38
C ASN A 990 -25.43 20.92 4.90
N ASP A 991 -25.19 19.78 5.55
CA ASP A 991 -25.56 19.48 6.94
C ASP A 991 -24.40 19.62 7.96
N GLU A 992 -23.39 20.45 7.66
CA GLU A 992 -22.26 20.74 8.55
C GLU A 992 -21.50 19.48 9.03
N LYS A 993 -21.47 18.42 8.19
CA LYS A 993 -20.70 17.18 8.45
C LYS A 993 -19.40 17.06 7.63
N GLY A 994 -19.00 18.12 6.92
CA GLY A 994 -17.75 18.15 6.15
C GLY A 994 -17.80 17.49 4.77
N PHE A 995 -19.00 17.21 4.24
CA PHE A 995 -19.23 16.79 2.86
C PHE A 995 -19.53 18.00 1.95
N ASN A 996 -19.58 17.77 0.63
CA ASN A 996 -19.97 18.78 -0.36
C ASN A 996 -21.50 18.98 -0.41
N CYS A 997 -21.97 20.06 -1.03
CA CYS A 997 -23.39 20.35 -1.18
C CYS A 997 -24.08 19.34 -2.09
N THR A 998 -25.24 18.84 -1.65
CA THR A 998 -26.04 17.81 -2.34
C THR A 998 -27.50 18.25 -2.48
N SER A 999 -28.21 17.71 -3.47
CA SER A 999 -29.64 17.97 -3.69
C SER A 999 -30.53 17.05 -2.85
N LEU A 1000 -31.82 17.38 -2.76
CA LEU A 1000 -32.81 16.47 -2.19
C LEU A 1000 -33.06 15.26 -3.11
N PRO A 1001 -33.49 14.11 -2.59
CA PRO A 1001 -33.90 12.97 -3.42
C PRO A 1001 -35.15 13.31 -4.25
N SER A 1002 -35.30 12.65 -5.40
CA SER A 1002 -36.58 12.62 -6.12
C SER A 1002 -37.62 11.80 -5.34
N ALA A 1003 -38.90 11.90 -5.74
CA ALA A 1003 -39.93 11.01 -5.22
C ALA A 1003 -39.54 9.52 -5.45
N PRO A 1004 -39.97 8.60 -4.56
CA PRO A 1004 -39.96 7.16 -4.82
C PRO A 1004 -40.70 6.82 -6.13
N ARG A 1005 -40.34 5.72 -6.78
CA ARG A 1005 -40.92 5.35 -8.09
C ARG A 1005 -41.76 4.08 -8.01
N ASN A 1006 -42.74 3.97 -8.89
CA ASN A 1006 -43.57 2.77 -9.09
C ASN A 1006 -44.13 2.21 -7.76
N THR A 1007 -44.73 3.07 -6.94
CA THR A 1007 -45.39 2.65 -5.69
C THR A 1007 -46.54 1.71 -6.01
N THR A 1008 -46.57 0.54 -5.37
CA THR A 1008 -47.66 -0.45 -5.47
C THR A 1008 -48.25 -0.75 -4.11
N VAL A 1009 -49.51 -1.20 -4.10
CA VAL A 1009 -50.30 -1.47 -2.90
C VAL A 1009 -50.85 -2.89 -2.99
N ALA A 1010 -50.57 -3.69 -1.97
CA ALA A 1010 -51.10 -5.04 -1.79
C ALA A 1010 -52.03 -5.07 -0.57
N PHE A 1011 -53.25 -5.55 -0.76
CA PHE A 1011 -54.22 -5.72 0.33
C PHE A 1011 -54.01 -7.09 0.98
N VAL A 1012 -53.45 -7.10 2.18
CA VAL A 1012 -53.18 -8.34 2.94
C VAL A 1012 -54.48 -8.90 3.52
N ASN A 1013 -55.32 -8.03 4.08
CA ASN A 1013 -56.67 -8.36 4.53
C ASN A 1013 -57.57 -7.10 4.57
N GLN A 1014 -58.70 -7.14 5.28
CA GLN A 1014 -59.68 -6.04 5.35
C GLN A 1014 -59.24 -4.84 6.22
N SER A 1015 -58.15 -4.95 6.99
CA SER A 1015 -57.59 -3.88 7.84
C SER A 1015 -56.06 -3.73 7.74
N VAL A 1016 -55.40 -4.50 6.85
CA VAL A 1016 -53.93 -4.51 6.68
C VAL A 1016 -53.57 -4.33 5.21
N VAL A 1017 -52.65 -3.40 4.94
CA VAL A 1017 -52.15 -3.06 3.61
C VAL A 1017 -50.63 -3.02 3.62
N GLU A 1018 -50.02 -3.68 2.66
CA GLU A 1018 -48.58 -3.59 2.38
C GLU A 1018 -48.35 -2.65 1.20
N ILE A 1019 -47.34 -1.79 1.33
CA ILE A 1019 -46.96 -0.80 0.31
C ILE A 1019 -45.50 -1.05 -0.05
N THR A 1020 -45.19 -1.12 -1.34
CA THR A 1020 -43.82 -1.26 -1.84
C THR A 1020 -43.51 -0.19 -2.88
N TRP A 1021 -42.26 0.24 -2.99
CA TRP A 1021 -41.81 1.21 -3.98
C TRP A 1021 -40.40 0.86 -4.50
N LEU A 1022 -39.98 1.57 -5.55
CA LEU A 1022 -38.62 1.56 -6.06
C LEU A 1022 -37.86 2.81 -5.61
N LEU A 1023 -36.54 2.69 -5.59
CA LEU A 1023 -35.61 3.79 -5.33
C LEU A 1023 -35.90 5.01 -6.22
N PRO A 1024 -35.76 6.24 -5.68
CA PRO A 1024 -35.72 7.49 -6.44
C PRO A 1024 -34.85 7.40 -7.71
N ALA A 1025 -35.18 8.20 -8.73
CA ALA A 1025 -34.30 8.35 -9.90
C ALA A 1025 -33.03 9.13 -9.56
N GLU A 1026 -33.14 10.09 -8.64
CA GLU A 1026 -32.05 10.90 -8.12
C GLU A 1026 -32.02 10.76 -6.59
N THR A 1027 -30.90 10.32 -6.03
CA THR A 1027 -30.69 10.21 -4.57
C THR A 1027 -30.08 11.47 -3.96
N GLY A 1028 -29.52 12.34 -4.81
CA GLY A 1028 -28.72 13.51 -4.44
C GLY A 1028 -27.31 13.18 -3.93
N ASP A 1029 -27.17 12.11 -3.15
CA ASP A 1029 -25.94 11.69 -2.49
C ASP A 1029 -25.56 10.23 -2.81
N HIS A 1030 -24.32 9.86 -2.49
CA HIS A 1030 -23.80 8.48 -2.53
C HIS A 1030 -24.14 7.66 -1.28
N THR A 1031 -24.70 8.29 -0.24
CA THR A 1031 -25.15 7.61 0.99
C THR A 1031 -26.54 6.98 0.84
N LEU A 1032 -26.87 6.04 1.73
CA LEU A 1032 -28.20 5.42 1.82
C LEU A 1032 -29.32 6.48 1.93
N VAL A 1033 -30.39 6.28 1.15
CA VAL A 1033 -31.64 7.05 1.23
C VAL A 1033 -32.59 6.35 2.18
N SER A 1034 -33.20 7.12 3.09
CA SER A 1034 -34.26 6.65 3.98
C SER A 1034 -35.64 7.11 3.50
N TYR A 1035 -36.70 6.49 4.02
CA TYR A 1035 -38.07 6.81 3.66
C TYR A 1035 -38.95 7.09 4.89
N ASP A 1036 -39.89 8.01 4.71
CA ASP A 1036 -40.86 8.38 5.72
C ASP A 1036 -42.27 8.31 5.14
N VAL A 1037 -43.20 7.68 5.87
CA VAL A 1037 -44.55 7.40 5.38
C VAL A 1037 -45.57 8.17 6.22
N GLU A 1038 -46.37 9.00 5.54
CA GLU A 1038 -47.43 9.81 6.11
C GLU A 1038 -48.78 9.25 5.64
N CYS A 1039 -49.62 8.80 6.58
CA CYS A 1039 -50.99 8.39 6.34
C CYS A 1039 -51.94 9.56 6.62
N LEU A 1040 -52.80 9.86 5.66
CA LEU A 1040 -53.82 10.90 5.72
C LEU A 1040 -55.21 10.31 5.41
N ILE A 1041 -56.23 10.71 6.17
CA ILE A 1041 -57.65 10.41 5.91
C ILE A 1041 -58.25 11.58 5.13
N ARG A 1042 -58.91 11.28 4.01
CA ARG A 1042 -59.57 12.27 3.15
C ARG A 1042 -60.99 12.55 3.64
N LYS A 1043 -61.23 13.69 4.31
CA LYS A 1043 -62.53 14.04 4.91
C LYS A 1043 -63.53 14.68 3.93
N VAL A 1044 -63.20 15.84 3.36
CA VAL A 1044 -64.10 16.63 2.50
C VAL A 1044 -63.30 17.23 1.34
N CYS A 1045 -63.90 17.40 0.17
CA CYS A 1045 -63.29 18.11 -0.96
C CYS A 1045 -64.23 19.16 -1.54
N ILE A 1046 -63.69 20.35 -1.82
CA ILE A 1046 -64.40 21.48 -2.44
C ILE A 1046 -63.52 21.98 -3.58
N ASN A 1047 -64.07 22.07 -4.80
CA ASN A 1047 -63.38 22.59 -6.00
C ASN A 1047 -61.94 22.07 -6.17
N SER A 1048 -61.79 20.73 -6.19
CA SER A 1048 -60.50 20.02 -6.34
C SER A 1048 -59.51 20.13 -5.17
N ALA A 1049 -59.75 20.99 -4.18
CA ALA A 1049 -59.00 21.03 -2.93
C ALA A 1049 -59.63 20.06 -1.91
N CYS A 1050 -58.83 19.17 -1.32
CA CYS A 1050 -59.29 18.20 -0.32
C CYS A 1050 -58.68 18.48 1.05
N LEU A 1051 -59.52 18.39 2.08
CA LEU A 1051 -59.15 18.52 3.47
C LEU A 1051 -58.76 17.15 4.02
N TYR A 1052 -57.52 17.05 4.48
CA TYR A 1052 -56.89 15.82 4.97
C TYR A 1052 -56.62 15.93 6.47
N GLU A 1053 -56.78 14.81 7.18
CA GLU A 1053 -56.46 14.66 8.61
C GLU A 1053 -55.42 13.54 8.76
N PRO A 1054 -54.42 13.64 9.63
CA PRO A 1054 -53.49 12.53 9.87
C PRO A 1054 -54.25 11.30 10.42
N CYS A 1055 -53.82 10.10 10.01
CA CYS A 1055 -54.34 8.86 10.59
C CYS A 1055 -54.00 8.79 12.09
N GLY A 1056 -54.98 8.37 12.91
CA GLY A 1056 -54.80 8.21 14.36
C GLY A 1056 -53.85 7.08 14.75
N ASP A 1057 -53.51 7.02 16.04
CA ASP A 1057 -52.53 6.09 16.60
C ASP A 1057 -52.93 4.61 16.50
N ASP A 1058 -54.20 4.32 16.20
CA ASP A 1058 -54.71 2.97 15.91
C ASP A 1058 -54.07 2.33 14.66
N VAL A 1059 -53.44 3.13 13.79
CA VAL A 1059 -52.76 2.66 12.58
C VAL A 1059 -51.28 2.38 12.86
N ALA A 1060 -50.92 1.11 12.99
CA ALA A 1060 -49.55 0.67 13.25
C ALA A 1060 -48.74 0.50 11.95
N TYR A 1061 -47.46 0.87 11.98
CA TYR A 1061 -46.53 0.79 10.83
C TYR A 1061 -45.43 -0.22 11.14
N ARG A 1062 -45.27 -1.26 10.32
CA ARG A 1062 -44.18 -2.24 10.43
C ARG A 1062 -43.21 -2.13 9.26
N PRO A 1063 -41.88 -2.08 9.50
CA PRO A 1063 -41.24 -2.10 10.82
C PRO A 1063 -41.27 -0.76 11.57
N LYS A 1064 -41.38 0.38 10.87
CA LYS A 1064 -41.46 1.72 11.46
C LYS A 1064 -42.08 2.73 10.49
N LYS A 1065 -42.58 3.86 10.99
CA LYS A 1065 -43.19 4.95 10.19
C LYS A 1065 -42.17 5.86 9.50
N GLN A 1066 -41.00 6.04 10.12
CA GLN A 1066 -40.00 7.03 9.74
C GLN A 1066 -38.59 6.44 9.68
N GLY A 1067 -37.73 7.03 8.85
CA GLY A 1067 -36.34 6.61 8.63
C GLY A 1067 -36.17 5.18 8.13
N LEU A 1068 -37.11 4.66 7.33
CA LEU A 1068 -37.06 3.31 6.74
C LEU A 1068 -35.88 3.19 5.77
N GLU A 1069 -35.05 2.17 5.94
CA GLU A 1069 -33.93 1.87 5.01
C GLU A 1069 -34.36 0.87 3.90
N MET A 1070 -35.56 0.29 4.03
CA MET A 1070 -36.16 -0.63 3.07
C MET A 1070 -37.23 0.08 2.24
N THR A 1071 -37.54 -0.46 1.05
CA THR A 1071 -38.56 0.10 0.15
C THR A 1071 -39.95 -0.55 0.29
N HIS A 1072 -40.29 -0.98 1.51
CA HIS A 1072 -41.62 -1.48 1.84
C HIS A 1072 -42.04 -1.11 3.27
N VAL A 1073 -43.35 -1.03 3.51
CA VAL A 1073 -43.96 -0.87 4.84
C VAL A 1073 -45.33 -1.56 4.87
N THR A 1074 -45.70 -2.13 6.01
CA THR A 1074 -47.03 -2.67 6.25
C THR A 1074 -47.78 -1.77 7.23
N LEU A 1075 -49.00 -1.37 6.87
CA LEU A 1075 -49.92 -0.63 7.74
C LEU A 1075 -51.01 -1.57 8.23
N GLU A 1076 -51.16 -1.64 9.55
CA GLU A 1076 -52.16 -2.45 10.26
C GLU A 1076 -53.17 -1.53 10.96
N GLY A 1077 -54.42 -1.98 11.15
CA GLY A 1077 -55.45 -1.21 11.87
C GLY A 1077 -56.28 -0.25 11.00
N LEU A 1078 -56.20 -0.35 9.67
CA LEU A 1078 -56.96 0.49 8.75
C LEU A 1078 -58.47 0.17 8.82
N SER A 1079 -59.31 1.19 9.04
CA SER A 1079 -60.76 1.05 9.11
C SER A 1079 -61.39 0.82 7.74
N SER A 1080 -62.43 0.00 7.68
CA SER A 1080 -63.21 -0.21 6.45
C SER A 1080 -63.95 1.06 6.02
N LYS A 1081 -64.23 1.20 4.71
CA LYS A 1081 -64.90 2.35 4.07
C LYS A 1081 -64.16 3.71 4.15
N VAL A 1082 -63.04 3.81 4.85
CA VAL A 1082 -62.22 5.03 4.90
C VAL A 1082 -61.31 5.14 3.67
N ASN A 1083 -61.17 6.36 3.15
CA ASN A 1083 -60.25 6.70 2.07
C ASN A 1083 -58.94 7.24 2.66
N TYR A 1084 -57.91 6.39 2.65
CA TYR A 1084 -56.56 6.75 3.04
C TYR A 1084 -55.77 7.32 1.85
N THR A 1085 -54.86 8.24 2.12
CA THR A 1085 -53.88 8.78 1.18
C THR A 1085 -52.52 8.71 1.85
N LEU A 1086 -51.60 7.99 1.22
CA LEU A 1086 -50.31 7.65 1.78
C LEU A 1086 -49.23 8.36 0.98
N ARG A 1087 -48.47 9.23 1.64
CA ARG A 1087 -47.35 9.96 1.04
C ARG A 1087 -46.04 9.33 1.51
N ILE A 1088 -45.19 8.98 0.57
CA ILE A 1088 -43.88 8.37 0.83
C ILE A 1088 -42.82 9.39 0.42
N TYR A 1089 -42.14 9.95 1.41
CA TYR A 1089 -41.06 10.91 1.22
C TYR A 1089 -39.74 10.15 1.18
N ALA A 1090 -38.88 10.45 0.21
CA ALA A 1090 -37.48 10.01 0.23
C ALA A 1090 -36.62 11.09 0.91
N ARG A 1091 -35.74 10.68 1.84
CA ARG A 1091 -34.87 11.57 2.61
C ARG A 1091 -33.41 11.14 2.55
N ASN A 1092 -32.53 12.13 2.55
CA ASN A 1092 -31.08 12.01 2.69
C ASN A 1092 -30.57 12.96 3.79
N ARG A 1093 -29.26 13.00 4.02
CA ARG A 1093 -28.66 13.75 5.15
C ARG A 1093 -29.00 15.25 5.19
N VAL A 1094 -29.31 15.87 4.04
CA VAL A 1094 -29.64 17.31 3.96
C VAL A 1094 -31.14 17.62 3.92
N SER A 1095 -31.99 16.59 3.96
CA SER A 1095 -33.45 16.78 3.87
C SER A 1095 -34.02 17.56 5.05
N GLU A 1096 -33.43 17.42 6.24
CA GLU A 1096 -33.82 18.19 7.43
C GLU A 1096 -33.35 19.65 7.35
N VAL A 1097 -32.17 19.91 6.78
CA VAL A 1097 -31.62 21.26 6.56
C VAL A 1097 -32.50 22.05 5.59
N ALA A 1098 -32.82 21.46 4.43
CA ALA A 1098 -33.67 22.07 3.42
C ALA A 1098 -35.07 22.43 3.98
N LYS A 1099 -35.66 21.52 4.76
CA LYS A 1099 -36.94 21.73 5.42
C LYS A 1099 -36.86 22.82 6.49
N ARG A 1100 -35.89 22.76 7.39
CA ARG A 1100 -35.75 23.68 8.53
C ARG A 1100 -35.40 25.10 8.12
N ARG A 1101 -34.51 25.27 7.14
CA ARG A 1101 -33.93 26.58 6.79
C ARG A 1101 -34.63 27.27 5.62
N TYR A 1102 -35.16 26.51 4.67
CA TYR A 1102 -35.78 27.04 3.45
C TYR A 1102 -37.26 26.67 3.30
N GLY A 1103 -37.82 25.86 4.21
CA GLY A 1103 -39.19 25.34 4.10
C GLY A 1103 -39.39 24.36 2.94
N VAL A 1104 -38.31 23.87 2.32
CA VAL A 1104 -38.38 23.01 1.14
C VAL A 1104 -38.49 21.55 1.58
N GLU A 1105 -39.69 21.00 1.45
CA GLU A 1105 -39.93 19.57 1.70
C GLU A 1105 -39.52 18.71 0.49
N GLY A 1106 -39.02 17.50 0.78
CA GLY A 1106 -38.65 16.53 -0.25
C GLY A 1106 -39.85 16.08 -1.09
N LYS A 1107 -39.61 15.77 -2.37
CA LYS A 1107 -40.66 15.26 -3.25
C LYS A 1107 -41.15 13.89 -2.74
N PHE A 1108 -42.47 13.72 -2.70
CA PHE A 1108 -43.12 12.49 -2.26
C PHE A 1108 -43.93 11.86 -3.39
N GLU A 1109 -44.10 10.55 -3.30
CA GLU A 1109 -45.08 9.81 -4.11
C GLU A 1109 -46.34 9.58 -3.28
N ALA A 1110 -47.53 9.76 -3.87
CA ALA A 1110 -48.80 9.73 -3.15
C ALA A 1110 -49.77 8.72 -3.72
N ILE A 1111 -50.20 7.75 -2.89
CA ILE A 1111 -51.14 6.70 -3.30
C ILE A 1111 -52.43 6.73 -2.47
N SER A 1112 -53.58 6.62 -3.12
CA SER A 1112 -54.90 6.56 -2.46
C SER A 1112 -55.35 5.11 -2.28
N VAL A 1113 -55.77 4.74 -1.08
CA VAL A 1113 -56.15 3.38 -0.69
C VAL A 1113 -57.54 3.39 -0.06
N ARG A 1114 -58.43 2.51 -0.52
CA ARG A 1114 -59.80 2.33 0.01
C ARG A 1114 -59.98 0.88 0.43
N MET A 1115 -60.33 0.67 1.69
CA MET A 1115 -60.59 -0.66 2.25
C MET A 1115 -61.98 -1.17 1.87
N LYS A 1116 -62.09 -2.44 1.47
CA LYS A 1116 -63.36 -3.10 1.06
C LYS A 1116 -64.21 -3.52 2.27
N GLU A 1117 -65.50 -3.77 2.05
CA GLU A 1117 -66.42 -4.23 3.11
C GLU A 1117 -66.15 -5.66 3.59
N SER A 1118 -66.48 -5.91 4.86
CA SER A 1118 -66.55 -7.24 5.46
C SER A 1118 -67.90 -7.89 5.19
N ALA A 1119 -67.93 -9.07 4.55
CA ALA A 1119 -69.10 -9.93 4.56
C ALA A 1119 -69.25 -10.54 5.98
N ALA A 1120 -70.39 -10.33 6.62
CA ALA A 1120 -70.62 -10.83 7.98
C ALA A 1120 -70.81 -12.36 8.00
N PRO A 1121 -70.24 -13.08 8.98
CA PRO A 1121 -70.46 -14.52 9.10
C PRO A 1121 -71.84 -14.81 9.70
N SER A 1122 -72.67 -15.56 8.97
CA SER A 1122 -73.96 -16.04 9.48
C SER A 1122 -73.76 -17.18 10.50
N MET A 1123 -74.01 -16.91 11.78
CA MET A 1123 -74.14 -17.95 12.81
C MET A 1123 -75.51 -17.88 13.48
N LYS A 1124 -76.33 -18.92 13.27
CA LYS A 1124 -77.29 -19.50 14.23
C LYS A 1124 -78.03 -20.69 13.62
N ALA A 1125 -77.63 -21.90 14.02
CA ALA A 1125 -78.53 -23.02 14.37
C ALA A 1125 -77.73 -24.29 14.68
N LEU A 1126 -77.39 -24.50 15.94
CA LEU A 1126 -77.24 -25.83 16.52
C LEU A 1126 -77.90 -25.79 17.90
N LYS A 1127 -78.95 -26.60 18.06
CA LYS A 1127 -79.71 -26.78 19.30
C LYS A 1127 -79.61 -28.25 19.68
N THR A 1128 -78.91 -28.51 20.78
CA THR A 1128 -79.06 -29.62 21.73
C THR A 1128 -78.47 -29.09 23.05
N GLU A 1129 -78.94 -29.43 24.25
CA GLU A 1129 -79.95 -30.43 24.61
C GLU A 1129 -80.72 -29.98 25.88
N GLU A 1130 -81.99 -30.37 25.89
CA GLU A 1130 -82.87 -30.80 27.00
C GLU A 1130 -82.70 -30.34 28.47
N ASN A 1131 -83.86 -30.25 29.12
CA ASN A 1131 -83.99 -30.57 30.54
C ASN A 1131 -85.34 -31.27 30.81
N VAL A 1132 -85.26 -32.52 31.30
CA VAL A 1132 -86.25 -33.26 32.10
C VAL A 1132 -87.60 -33.64 31.45
N ASN A 1133 -87.72 -34.91 31.01
CA ASN A 1133 -88.27 -36.00 31.84
C ASN A 1133 -88.04 -37.39 31.21
#